data_AF-A0A1J4JJE1-F1
#
_entry.id   AF-A0A1J4JJE1-F1
#
_cell.length_a   1.000
_cell.length_b   1.000
_cell.length_c   1.000
_cell.angle_alpha   90.00
_cell.angle_beta   90.00
_cell.angle_gamma   90.00
#
_symmetry.space_group_name_H-M   'P 1'
#
loop_
_entity.id
_entity.type
_entity.pdbx_description
1 polymer ?
#
loop_
_entity_poly.entity_id
_entity_poly.type
_entity_poly.pdbx_seq_one_letter_code
_entity_poly.pdbx_strand_id
1 'polypeptide(L)'
;MTLPPEDLEEFPYDMPLQESELIERSAMIQYGFSQNSVAAFDLAMRGDYAEKLGELVAARTLANQAIMYDISCIDAHRILASTSMPFAGNDSMMEMLLSIASLFHETIFPQAVACGNSVKRQILLSPYMRLISSIGVHAYNAAKRQKLCVDSLEEVLRLETQFFKVKKSNEYTLSHLALSYIQAAGAPTNRKSKYLDNFDKFLNFLAENKNSIKIQVNNNQNNGNNNINVNGLNNEMNRSMNRENFIQQNPMMAESSSVDSVSDAETVRKREIEEFQRLIEKQRQENDEENQENLQNEKSENKNEDEKRIPNLPHRNIRHLIELLSKYGNYIDDSVFIICKLVIFYNYRKYIQKIHQNKANDINNLNFIQTWQEVSDEISQSYPNIISQILDDSRPTKFDFSIALSSWLDLVVDFHDHLRGSDSEFYSQLHNKYGLIEMTFIKNRKKRQNVAKKGFSALDKSRDFLKDRKLMKGLNQCTLSKQYFDTANYPSNRCYLNTPFPVISNRAFAASHFNMWEIVCHDARLTLAKNCRHINSYLQLPNIASSFGCNELILRFKEIINTVNILKKDPQSPENKWTELAKESIALTSLTAFVLSKEGKLNEEVIDHLTKIGVEDYNFHIPSNPYIVEPLEWLCDNDIMF
;
A
#
# COMPACT_ATOMS: atom_id res chain seq x y z
N MET A 1 -28.34 9.76 -16.89
CA MET A 1 -28.01 10.90 -17.78
C MET A 1 -27.04 10.35 -18.80
N THR A 2 -27.54 9.90 -19.96
CA THR A 2 -26.70 9.47 -21.09
C THR A 2 -26.11 10.73 -21.72
N LEU A 3 -24.81 10.95 -21.57
CA LEU A 3 -24.13 11.97 -22.37
C LEU A 3 -24.28 11.56 -23.86
N PRO A 4 -24.67 12.48 -24.76
CA PRO A 4 -24.78 12.17 -26.17
C PRO A 4 -23.38 11.83 -26.72
N PRO A 5 -23.23 10.77 -27.54
CA PRO A 5 -21.93 10.38 -28.11
C PRO A 5 -21.34 11.37 -29.12
N GLU A 6 -22.08 12.41 -29.50
CA GLU A 6 -21.78 13.24 -30.68
C GLU A 6 -20.89 14.46 -30.40
N ASP A 7 -20.63 14.80 -29.13
CA ASP A 7 -19.78 15.95 -28.74
C ASP A 7 -18.41 15.51 -28.14
N LEU A 8 -17.92 14.33 -28.51
CA LEU A 8 -16.51 14.01 -28.29
C LEU A 8 -15.71 14.82 -29.32
N GLU A 9 -15.34 16.06 -28.95
CA GLU A 9 -14.31 16.84 -29.66
C GLU A 9 -13.17 15.89 -30.06
N GLU A 10 -12.75 15.96 -31.34
CA GLU A 10 -11.63 15.17 -31.86
C GLU A 10 -10.50 15.18 -30.84
N PHE A 11 -10.25 14.02 -30.21
CA PHE A 11 -9.27 13.93 -29.16
C PHE A 11 -7.91 14.35 -29.73
N PRO A 12 -7.18 15.24 -29.06
CA PRO A 12 -5.86 15.67 -29.55
C PRO A 12 -4.82 14.54 -29.54
N TYR A 13 -5.19 13.34 -29.08
CA TYR A 13 -4.30 12.19 -28.93
C TYR A 13 -4.85 11.00 -29.73
N ASP A 14 -4.44 10.87 -30.99
CA ASP A 14 -4.61 9.65 -31.78
C ASP A 14 -3.62 8.58 -31.30
N MET A 15 -3.86 8.05 -30.10
CA MET A 15 -3.04 6.99 -29.54
C MET A 15 -3.57 5.63 -30.00
N PRO A 16 -2.76 4.83 -30.74
CA PRO A 16 -3.20 3.56 -31.26
C PRO A 16 -3.27 2.49 -30.15
N LEU A 17 -4.27 1.62 -30.26
CA LEU A 17 -4.31 0.39 -29.47
C LEU A 17 -3.30 -0.63 -30.01
N GLN A 18 -2.71 -1.41 -29.11
CA GLN A 18 -1.89 -2.55 -29.48
C GLN A 18 -2.75 -3.68 -30.08
N GLU A 19 -2.14 -4.57 -30.86
CA GLU A 19 -2.86 -5.69 -31.51
C GLU A 19 -3.61 -6.56 -30.50
N SER A 20 -2.99 -6.88 -29.36
CA SER A 20 -3.64 -7.64 -28.28
C SER A 20 -4.86 -6.93 -27.69
N GLU A 21 -4.82 -5.61 -27.61
CA GLU A 21 -5.92 -4.79 -27.07
C GLU A 21 -7.07 -4.71 -28.09
N LEU A 22 -6.76 -4.64 -29.39
CA LEU A 22 -7.76 -4.73 -30.46
C LEU A 22 -8.47 -6.09 -30.48
N ILE A 23 -7.73 -7.18 -30.21
CA ILE A 23 -8.28 -8.52 -30.07
C ILE A 23 -9.20 -8.59 -28.84
N GLU A 24 -8.77 -8.12 -27.67
CA GLU A 24 -9.58 -8.11 -26.45
C GLU A 24 -10.86 -7.26 -26.65
N ARG A 25 -10.74 -6.08 -27.24
CA ARG A 25 -11.88 -5.20 -27.59
C ARG A 25 -12.89 -5.89 -28.51
N SER A 26 -12.40 -6.54 -29.57
CA SER A 26 -13.25 -7.26 -30.52
C SER A 26 -13.97 -8.43 -29.85
N ALA A 27 -13.27 -9.13 -28.94
CA ALA A 27 -13.84 -10.21 -28.16
C ALA A 27 -14.88 -9.69 -27.16
N MET A 28 -14.65 -8.55 -26.49
CA MET A 28 -15.66 -7.93 -25.60
C MET A 28 -16.97 -7.67 -26.35
N ILE A 29 -16.89 -7.13 -27.57
CA ILE A 29 -18.07 -6.91 -28.42
C ILE A 29 -18.75 -8.25 -28.75
N GLN A 30 -17.99 -9.26 -29.17
CA GLN A 30 -18.50 -10.58 -29.53
C GLN A 30 -19.20 -11.29 -28.36
N TYR A 31 -18.69 -11.14 -27.13
CA TYR A 31 -19.20 -11.81 -25.93
C TYR A 31 -20.23 -10.98 -25.13
N GLY A 32 -20.76 -9.92 -25.74
CA GLY A 32 -21.91 -9.17 -25.26
C GLY A 32 -21.61 -8.27 -24.07
N PHE A 33 -20.39 -7.74 -23.97
CA PHE A 33 -20.11 -6.66 -23.03
C PHE A 33 -20.85 -5.39 -23.46
N SER A 34 -21.18 -4.52 -22.49
CA SER A 34 -21.90 -3.28 -22.78
C SER A 34 -21.04 -2.34 -23.64
N GLN A 35 -21.68 -1.50 -24.46
CA GLN A 35 -20.96 -0.47 -25.24
C GLN A 35 -20.13 0.45 -24.34
N ASN A 36 -20.66 0.78 -23.15
CA ASN A 36 -19.94 1.59 -22.16
C ASN A 36 -18.69 0.89 -21.64
N SER A 37 -18.78 -0.41 -21.32
CA SER A 37 -17.63 -1.19 -20.85
C SER A 37 -16.54 -1.30 -21.92
N VAL A 38 -16.95 -1.47 -23.19
CA VAL A 38 -16.01 -1.48 -24.34
C VAL A 38 -15.35 -0.11 -24.53
N ALA A 39 -16.12 0.98 -24.42
CA ALA A 39 -15.58 2.34 -24.53
C ALA A 39 -14.64 2.68 -23.36
N ALA A 40 -15.00 2.30 -22.13
CA ALA A 40 -14.14 2.47 -20.96
C ALA A 40 -12.83 1.71 -21.11
N PHE A 41 -12.87 0.46 -21.61
CA PHE A 41 -11.66 -0.31 -21.92
C PHE A 41 -10.78 0.40 -22.96
N ASP A 42 -11.35 0.87 -24.07
CA ASP A 42 -10.61 1.58 -25.13
C ASP A 42 -9.88 2.81 -24.58
N LEU A 43 -10.59 3.66 -23.83
CA LEU A 43 -10.03 4.85 -23.18
C LEU A 43 -8.96 4.49 -22.15
N ALA A 44 -9.17 3.44 -21.35
CA ALA A 44 -8.20 2.99 -20.37
C ALA A 44 -6.91 2.49 -21.05
N MET A 45 -6.99 1.69 -22.11
CA MET A 45 -5.79 1.21 -22.81
C MET A 45 -5.01 2.35 -23.47
N ARG A 46 -5.70 3.35 -24.05
CA ARG A 46 -5.05 4.59 -24.50
C ARG A 46 -4.39 5.34 -23.34
N GLY A 47 -5.06 5.41 -22.18
CA GLY A 47 -4.51 6.02 -20.97
C GLY A 47 -3.23 5.33 -20.49
N ASP A 48 -3.19 4.00 -20.53
CA ASP A 48 -2.01 3.19 -20.21
C ASP A 48 -0.85 3.47 -21.18
N TYR A 49 -1.15 3.65 -22.47
CA TYR A 49 -0.15 4.05 -23.46
C TYR A 49 0.41 5.46 -23.20
N ALA A 50 -0.44 6.46 -22.91
CA ALA A 50 0.02 7.80 -22.50
C ALA A 50 0.88 7.74 -21.23
N GLU A 51 0.50 6.93 -20.25
CA GLU A 51 1.27 6.76 -19.02
C GLU A 51 2.68 6.25 -19.32
N LYS A 52 2.80 5.24 -20.18
CA LYS A 52 4.10 4.69 -20.63
C LYS A 52 4.95 5.71 -21.39
N LEU A 53 4.33 6.66 -22.08
CA LEU A 53 5.02 7.79 -22.72
C LEU A 53 5.40 8.91 -21.73
N GLY A 54 4.97 8.83 -20.48
CA GLY A 54 5.18 9.87 -19.47
C GLY A 54 4.16 11.02 -19.53
N GLU A 55 3.12 10.91 -20.34
CA GLU A 55 2.08 11.93 -20.51
C GLU A 55 1.00 11.81 -19.41
N LEU A 56 1.41 12.03 -18.16
CA LEU A 56 0.58 11.75 -16.97
C LEU A 56 -0.77 12.47 -16.96
N VAL A 57 -0.84 13.69 -17.51
CA VAL A 57 -2.09 14.47 -17.57
C VAL A 57 -3.07 13.85 -18.57
N ALA A 58 -2.59 13.42 -19.74
CA ALA A 58 -3.40 12.76 -20.75
C ALA A 58 -3.89 11.40 -20.25
N ALA A 59 -2.99 10.59 -19.69
CA ALA A 59 -3.31 9.30 -19.07
C ALA A 59 -4.42 9.43 -18.02
N ARG A 60 -4.27 10.40 -17.12
CA ARG A 60 -5.25 10.69 -16.06
C ARG A 60 -6.60 11.15 -16.62
N THR A 61 -6.59 11.97 -17.68
CA THR A 61 -7.81 12.48 -18.32
C THR A 61 -8.60 11.34 -18.94
N LEU A 62 -7.93 10.49 -19.71
CA LEU A 62 -8.51 9.29 -20.35
C LEU A 62 -9.05 8.31 -19.31
N ALA A 63 -8.29 8.05 -18.23
CA ALA A 63 -8.75 7.18 -17.16
C ALA A 63 -9.99 7.72 -16.42
N ASN A 64 -10.06 9.02 -16.15
CA ASN A 64 -11.27 9.62 -15.56
C ASN A 64 -12.49 9.50 -16.49
N GLN A 65 -12.30 9.70 -17.79
CA GLN A 65 -13.39 9.50 -18.77
C GLN A 65 -13.82 8.04 -18.83
N ALA A 66 -12.88 7.09 -18.83
CA ALA A 66 -13.18 5.66 -18.77
C ALA A 66 -14.07 5.31 -17.56
N ILE A 67 -13.76 5.86 -16.37
CA ILE A 67 -14.58 5.70 -15.16
C ILE A 67 -15.99 6.29 -15.32
N MET A 68 -16.15 7.38 -16.08
CA MET A 68 -17.47 7.95 -16.36
C MET A 68 -18.33 7.05 -17.24
N TYR A 69 -17.72 6.30 -18.17
CA TYR A 69 -18.41 5.29 -18.97
C TYR A 69 -18.73 4.03 -18.15
N ASP A 70 -17.73 3.50 -17.45
CA ASP A 70 -17.84 2.31 -16.62
C ASP A 70 -16.96 2.44 -15.38
N ILE A 71 -17.59 2.72 -14.24
CA ILE A 71 -16.88 2.88 -12.97
C ILE A 71 -16.23 1.58 -12.49
N SER A 72 -16.63 0.42 -13.02
CA SER A 72 -16.03 -0.88 -12.71
C SER A 72 -14.76 -1.16 -13.54
N CYS A 73 -14.36 -0.24 -14.43
CA CYS A 73 -13.18 -0.38 -15.26
C CYS A 73 -11.89 -0.37 -14.41
N ILE A 74 -11.40 -1.58 -14.08
CA ILE A 74 -10.20 -1.80 -13.27
C ILE A 74 -8.95 -1.14 -13.86
N ASP A 75 -8.78 -1.22 -15.18
CA ASP A 75 -7.63 -0.63 -15.86
C ASP A 75 -7.58 0.88 -15.68
N ALA A 76 -8.73 1.57 -15.71
CA ALA A 76 -8.80 3.01 -15.49
C ALA A 76 -8.40 3.38 -14.05
N HIS A 77 -8.90 2.67 -13.03
CA HIS A 77 -8.50 2.90 -11.64
C HIS A 77 -7.01 2.64 -11.43
N ARG A 78 -6.47 1.59 -12.07
CA ARG A 78 -5.04 1.24 -12.03
C ARG A 78 -4.18 2.39 -12.57
N ILE A 79 -4.54 2.96 -13.72
CA ILE A 79 -3.84 4.11 -14.32
C ILE A 79 -3.93 5.35 -13.41
N LEU A 80 -5.10 5.62 -12.80
CA LEU A 80 -5.22 6.71 -11.83
C LEU A 80 -4.30 6.51 -10.62
N ALA A 81 -4.20 5.29 -10.10
CA ALA A 81 -3.29 4.98 -9.00
C ALA A 81 -1.82 5.20 -9.40
N SER A 82 -1.40 4.67 -10.55
CA SER A 82 -0.02 4.79 -11.03
C SER A 82 0.38 6.22 -11.39
N THR A 83 -0.48 6.97 -12.10
CA THR A 83 -0.25 8.40 -12.40
C THR A 83 -0.23 9.28 -11.15
N SER A 84 -0.78 8.80 -10.03
CA SER A 84 -0.70 9.47 -8.73
C SER A 84 0.63 9.24 -8.01
N MET A 85 1.47 8.29 -8.45
CA MET A 85 2.74 7.94 -7.79
C MET A 85 3.65 9.14 -7.47
N PRO A 86 3.87 10.13 -8.37
CA PRO A 86 4.73 11.28 -8.08
C PRO A 86 4.22 12.12 -6.88
N PHE A 87 2.91 12.10 -6.64
CA PHE A 87 2.25 12.93 -5.63
C PHE A 87 1.84 12.14 -4.40
N ALA A 88 1.59 10.84 -4.51
CA ALA A 88 1.15 9.97 -3.41
C ALA A 88 2.33 9.22 -2.76
N GLY A 89 3.42 9.02 -3.50
CA GLY A 89 4.51 8.13 -3.13
C GLY A 89 4.14 6.64 -3.30
N ASN A 90 5.17 5.79 -3.37
CA ASN A 90 5.02 4.36 -3.66
C ASN A 90 4.06 3.65 -2.71
N ASP A 91 4.13 3.91 -1.39
CA ASP A 91 3.31 3.19 -0.42
C ASP A 91 1.81 3.49 -0.59
N SER A 92 1.42 4.75 -0.84
CA SER A 92 0.00 5.08 -1.08
C SER A 92 -0.50 4.65 -2.44
N MET A 93 0.34 4.69 -3.47
CA MET A 93 0.02 4.07 -4.74
C MET A 93 -0.25 2.56 -4.56
N MET A 94 0.59 1.85 -3.80
CA MET A 94 0.37 0.44 -3.49
C MET A 94 -0.92 0.20 -2.70
N GLU A 95 -1.22 1.03 -1.69
CA GLU A 95 -2.49 0.99 -0.95
C GLU A 95 -3.69 1.11 -1.92
N MET A 96 -3.64 2.08 -2.85
CA MET A 96 -4.69 2.26 -3.88
C MET A 96 -4.81 1.04 -4.81
N LEU A 97 -3.70 0.48 -5.31
CA LEU A 97 -3.73 -0.72 -6.15
C LEU A 97 -4.33 -1.94 -5.42
N LEU A 98 -4.03 -2.10 -4.14
CA LEU A 98 -4.61 -3.17 -3.31
C LEU A 98 -6.12 -2.97 -3.10
N SER A 99 -6.60 -1.73 -2.93
CA SER A 99 -8.05 -1.49 -2.87
C SER A 99 -8.75 -1.79 -4.20
N ILE A 100 -8.07 -1.60 -5.33
CA ILE A 100 -8.61 -1.97 -6.66
C ILE A 100 -8.67 -3.50 -6.79
N ALA A 101 -7.68 -4.22 -6.25
CA ALA A 101 -7.70 -5.67 -6.23
C ALA A 101 -8.86 -6.19 -5.36
N SER A 102 -9.08 -5.58 -4.18
CA SER A 102 -10.25 -5.86 -3.35
C SER A 102 -11.56 -5.60 -4.10
N LEU A 103 -11.69 -4.46 -4.79
CA LEU A 103 -12.87 -4.17 -5.62
C LEU A 103 -13.11 -5.28 -6.65
N PHE A 104 -12.08 -5.72 -7.38
CA PHE A 104 -12.21 -6.76 -8.39
C PHE A 104 -12.73 -8.07 -7.79
N HIS A 105 -12.19 -8.47 -6.63
CA HIS A 105 -12.60 -9.69 -5.92
C HIS A 105 -14.05 -9.65 -5.44
N GLU A 106 -14.52 -8.49 -4.98
CA GLU A 106 -15.90 -8.34 -4.52
C GLU A 106 -16.91 -8.28 -5.69
N THR A 107 -16.51 -7.74 -6.85
CA THR A 107 -17.48 -7.38 -7.91
C THR A 107 -17.40 -8.23 -9.17
N ILE A 108 -16.19 -8.48 -9.69
CA ILE A 108 -15.98 -9.09 -11.02
C ILE A 108 -15.55 -10.55 -10.90
N PHE A 109 -14.70 -10.87 -9.92
CA PHE A 109 -14.15 -12.21 -9.77
C PHE A 109 -15.21 -13.32 -9.62
N PRO A 110 -16.30 -13.15 -8.82
CA PRO A 110 -17.35 -14.17 -8.73
C PRO A 110 -18.02 -14.44 -10.09
N GLN A 111 -18.16 -13.40 -10.92
CA GLN A 111 -18.72 -13.50 -12.26
C GLN A 111 -17.77 -14.25 -13.20
N ALA A 112 -16.47 -13.98 -13.10
CA ALA A 112 -15.44 -14.66 -13.89
C ALA A 112 -15.40 -16.16 -13.56
N VAL A 113 -15.41 -16.52 -12.27
CA VAL A 113 -15.41 -17.91 -11.81
C VAL A 113 -16.68 -18.64 -12.27
N ALA A 114 -17.85 -18.01 -12.16
CA ALA A 114 -19.12 -18.58 -12.59
C ALA A 114 -19.27 -18.66 -14.13
N CYS A 115 -18.41 -17.98 -14.90
CA CYS A 115 -18.52 -17.90 -16.35
C CYS A 115 -18.12 -19.23 -17.00
N GLY A 116 -19.08 -19.96 -17.57
CA GLY A 116 -18.82 -21.22 -18.28
C GLY A 116 -18.10 -21.08 -19.64
N ASN A 117 -18.03 -19.86 -20.20
CA ASN A 117 -17.35 -19.60 -21.47
C ASN A 117 -15.90 -19.20 -21.21
N SER A 118 -14.95 -20.01 -21.72
CA SER A 118 -13.52 -19.80 -21.45
C SER A 118 -12.99 -18.46 -21.96
N VAL A 119 -13.44 -17.99 -23.12
CA VAL A 119 -12.97 -16.73 -23.71
C VAL A 119 -13.55 -15.54 -22.96
N LYS A 120 -14.86 -15.56 -22.65
CA LYS A 120 -15.47 -14.52 -21.81
C LYS A 120 -14.84 -14.46 -20.41
N ARG A 121 -14.52 -15.62 -19.82
CA ARG A 121 -13.79 -15.71 -18.56
C ARG A 121 -12.41 -15.06 -18.66
N GLN A 122 -11.63 -15.37 -19.71
CA GLN A 122 -10.34 -14.73 -19.97
C GLN A 122 -10.47 -13.21 -20.03
N ILE A 123 -11.44 -12.68 -20.78
CA ILE A 123 -11.69 -11.23 -20.87
C ILE A 123 -12.00 -10.64 -19.49
N LEU A 124 -12.84 -11.29 -18.67
CA LEU A 124 -13.16 -10.83 -17.32
C LEU A 124 -11.94 -10.82 -16.39
N LEU A 125 -10.99 -11.76 -16.57
CA LEU A 125 -9.78 -11.87 -15.75
C LEU A 125 -8.62 -11.00 -16.26
N SER A 126 -8.65 -10.56 -17.51
CA SER A 126 -7.56 -9.80 -18.14
C SER A 126 -7.19 -8.51 -17.37
N PRO A 127 -8.15 -7.66 -16.94
CA PRO A 127 -7.84 -6.47 -16.14
C PRO A 127 -7.21 -6.81 -14.78
N TYR A 128 -7.61 -7.92 -14.16
CA TYR A 128 -7.03 -8.36 -12.89
C TYR A 128 -5.58 -8.84 -13.06
N MET A 129 -5.27 -9.59 -14.12
CA MET A 129 -3.88 -9.96 -14.39
C MET A 129 -2.99 -8.74 -14.62
N ARG A 130 -3.47 -7.74 -15.37
CA ARG A 130 -2.75 -6.46 -15.55
C ARG A 130 -2.55 -5.73 -14.23
N LEU A 131 -3.58 -5.69 -13.38
CA LEU A 131 -3.51 -5.11 -12.04
C LEU A 131 -2.49 -5.82 -11.13
N ILE A 132 -2.59 -7.14 -10.99
CA ILE A 132 -1.68 -7.91 -10.14
C ILE A 132 -0.24 -7.85 -10.66
N SER A 133 -0.04 -7.88 -11.98
CA SER A 133 1.28 -7.66 -12.58
C SER A 133 1.85 -6.29 -12.20
N SER A 134 1.02 -5.24 -12.25
CA SER A 134 1.42 -3.88 -11.84
C SER A 134 1.77 -3.83 -10.34
N ILE A 135 0.98 -4.46 -9.47
CA ILE A 135 1.28 -4.61 -8.05
C ILE A 135 2.63 -5.31 -7.85
N GLY A 136 2.87 -6.40 -8.58
CA GLY A 136 4.13 -7.14 -8.53
C GLY A 136 5.34 -6.28 -8.89
N VAL A 137 5.28 -5.57 -10.02
CA VAL A 137 6.36 -4.69 -10.50
C VAL A 137 6.61 -3.53 -9.53
N HIS A 138 5.56 -2.87 -9.04
CA HIS A 138 5.71 -1.78 -8.09
C HIS A 138 6.20 -2.26 -6.71
N ALA A 139 5.77 -3.44 -6.26
CA ALA A 139 6.25 -4.06 -5.03
C ALA A 139 7.74 -4.42 -5.11
N TYR A 140 8.21 -4.90 -6.27
CA TYR A 140 9.62 -5.13 -6.56
C TYR A 140 10.43 -3.83 -6.40
N ASN A 141 9.98 -2.76 -7.07
CA ASN A 141 10.65 -1.45 -7.02
C ASN A 141 10.62 -0.81 -5.62
N ALA A 142 9.61 -1.10 -4.80
CA ALA A 142 9.49 -0.57 -3.46
C ALA A 142 10.49 -1.15 -2.45
N ALA A 143 11.23 -2.22 -2.80
CA ALA A 143 12.22 -2.95 -2.00
C ALA A 143 11.79 -3.44 -0.60
N LYS A 144 10.63 -3.01 -0.07
CA LYS A 144 10.10 -3.37 1.26
C LYS A 144 8.96 -4.39 1.18
N ARG A 145 8.50 -4.73 -0.02
CA ARG A 145 7.29 -5.54 -0.27
C ARG A 145 7.58 -6.80 -1.08
N GLN A 146 8.71 -7.46 -0.82
CA GLN A 146 9.14 -8.64 -1.59
C GLN A 146 8.13 -9.78 -1.58
N LYS A 147 7.52 -10.07 -0.41
CA LYS A 147 6.47 -11.10 -0.32
C LYS A 147 5.33 -10.77 -1.29
N LEU A 148 4.78 -9.57 -1.20
CA LEU A 148 3.71 -9.12 -2.09
C LEU A 148 4.11 -9.19 -3.57
N CYS A 149 5.36 -8.89 -3.91
CA CYS A 149 5.86 -9.05 -5.26
C CYS A 149 5.81 -10.50 -5.74
N VAL A 150 6.35 -11.43 -4.94
CA VAL A 150 6.32 -12.88 -5.24
C VAL A 150 4.88 -13.36 -5.35
N ASP A 151 4.04 -13.10 -4.35
CA ASP A 151 2.64 -13.54 -4.32
C ASP A 151 1.85 -13.03 -5.55
N SER A 152 2.09 -11.77 -5.95
CA SER A 152 1.46 -11.18 -7.14
C SER A 152 1.90 -11.90 -8.43
N LEU A 153 3.21 -12.09 -8.62
CA LEU A 153 3.73 -12.67 -9.86
C LEU A 153 3.42 -14.17 -9.96
N GLU A 154 3.40 -14.89 -8.84
CA GLU A 154 2.92 -16.27 -8.78
C GLU A 154 1.44 -16.36 -9.18
N GLU A 155 0.60 -15.46 -8.67
CA GLU A 155 -0.83 -15.42 -9.03
C GLU A 155 -1.04 -15.11 -10.52
N VAL A 156 -0.25 -14.20 -11.11
CA VAL A 156 -0.28 -13.95 -12.57
C VAL A 156 0.01 -15.24 -13.34
N LEU A 157 1.06 -15.97 -12.98
CA LEU A 157 1.41 -17.23 -13.65
C LEU A 157 0.35 -18.31 -13.47
N ARG A 158 -0.29 -18.39 -12.30
CA ARG A 158 -1.41 -19.31 -12.04
C ARG A 158 -2.57 -19.04 -12.98
N LEU A 159 -2.93 -17.77 -13.14
CA LEU A 159 -4.00 -17.36 -14.05
C LEU A 159 -3.64 -17.60 -15.52
N GLU A 160 -2.42 -17.24 -15.94
CA GLU A 160 -1.93 -17.44 -17.31
C GLU A 160 -1.94 -18.92 -17.71
N THR A 161 -1.41 -19.80 -16.85
CA THR A 161 -1.29 -21.24 -17.12
C THR A 161 -2.66 -21.91 -17.24
N GLN A 162 -3.59 -21.59 -16.32
CA GLN A 162 -4.89 -22.27 -16.26
C GLN A 162 -5.91 -21.71 -17.23
N PHE A 163 -6.04 -20.39 -17.31
CA PHE A 163 -7.13 -19.79 -18.08
C PHE A 163 -6.73 -19.45 -19.50
N PHE A 164 -5.49 -19.05 -19.74
CA PHE A 164 -5.07 -18.55 -21.05
C PHE A 164 -4.39 -19.61 -21.91
N LYS A 165 -4.04 -20.77 -21.34
CA LYS A 165 -3.35 -21.88 -22.04
C LYS A 165 -2.15 -21.38 -22.87
N VAL A 166 -1.52 -20.29 -22.44
CA VAL A 166 -0.43 -19.68 -23.19
C VAL A 166 0.76 -20.61 -23.09
N LYS A 167 1.16 -21.21 -24.22
CA LYS A 167 2.33 -22.11 -24.27
C LYS A 167 3.65 -21.42 -23.94
N LYS A 168 3.68 -20.09 -24.02
CA LYS A 168 4.79 -19.25 -23.56
C LYS A 168 4.25 -18.31 -22.49
N SER A 169 4.53 -18.63 -21.23
CA SER A 169 4.33 -17.69 -20.13
C SER A 169 5.04 -16.38 -20.43
N ASN A 170 4.51 -15.29 -19.89
CA ASN A 170 5.06 -13.97 -20.14
C ASN A 170 6.52 -13.91 -19.63
N GLU A 171 7.47 -13.79 -20.55
CA GLU A 171 8.91 -13.76 -20.24
C GLU A 171 9.24 -12.64 -19.25
N TYR A 172 8.49 -11.54 -19.31
CA TYR A 172 8.58 -10.44 -18.36
C TYR A 172 8.20 -10.88 -16.93
N THR A 173 7.05 -11.56 -16.77
CA THR A 173 6.56 -12.06 -15.47
C THR A 173 7.53 -13.08 -14.88
N LEU A 174 7.98 -14.05 -15.70
CA LEU A 174 8.94 -15.05 -15.27
C LEU A 174 10.28 -14.44 -14.84
N SER A 175 10.79 -13.46 -15.59
CA SER A 175 12.04 -12.77 -15.27
C SER A 175 11.94 -11.98 -13.96
N HIS A 176 10.82 -11.26 -13.76
CA HIS A 176 10.59 -10.54 -12.50
C HIS A 176 10.41 -11.50 -11.33
N LEU A 177 9.72 -12.63 -11.52
CA LEU A 177 9.57 -13.62 -10.46
C LEU A 177 10.93 -14.24 -10.08
N ALA A 178 11.76 -14.56 -11.07
CA ALA A 178 13.12 -15.07 -10.84
C ALA A 178 13.95 -14.07 -10.02
N LEU A 179 13.99 -12.80 -10.45
CA LEU A 179 14.69 -11.74 -9.73
C LEU A 179 14.13 -11.56 -8.32
N SER A 180 12.81 -11.70 -8.17
CA SER A 180 12.14 -11.55 -6.89
C SER A 180 12.44 -12.68 -5.92
N TYR A 181 12.51 -13.92 -6.39
CA TYR A 181 12.98 -15.04 -5.60
C TYR A 181 14.44 -14.87 -5.19
N ILE A 182 15.31 -14.43 -6.10
CA ILE A 182 16.73 -14.18 -5.79
C ILE A 182 16.86 -13.11 -4.70
N GLN A 183 16.13 -12.01 -4.82
CA GLN A 183 16.13 -10.93 -3.83
C GLN A 183 15.56 -11.41 -2.48
N ALA A 184 14.51 -12.23 -2.49
CA ALA A 184 13.94 -12.83 -1.29
C ALA A 184 14.91 -13.82 -0.61
N ALA A 185 15.61 -14.65 -1.41
CA ALA A 185 16.61 -15.61 -0.95
C ALA A 185 17.89 -14.94 -0.43
N GLY A 186 18.22 -13.75 -0.95
CA GLY A 186 19.30 -12.91 -0.42
C GLY A 186 19.01 -12.38 0.99
N ALA A 187 17.74 -12.31 1.40
CA ALA A 187 17.36 -11.73 2.68
C ALA A 187 17.85 -12.56 3.89
N PRO A 188 18.40 -11.92 4.94
CA PRO A 188 18.88 -12.60 6.14
C PRO A 188 17.71 -12.96 7.08
N THR A 189 16.82 -13.84 6.64
CA THR A 189 15.64 -14.29 7.41
C THR A 189 15.52 -15.81 7.42
N ASN A 190 14.84 -16.38 8.41
CA ASN A 190 14.53 -17.82 8.47
C ASN A 190 13.64 -18.29 7.30
N ARG A 191 13.03 -17.36 6.53
CA ARG A 191 12.28 -17.65 5.30
C ARG A 191 13.17 -17.89 4.08
N LYS A 192 14.48 -17.68 4.22
CA LYS A 192 15.46 -17.92 3.17
C LYS A 192 15.41 -19.34 2.62
N SER A 193 15.23 -20.35 3.47
CA SER A 193 15.09 -21.74 3.01
C SER A 193 13.85 -21.91 2.14
N LYS A 194 12.67 -21.42 2.56
CA LYS A 194 11.43 -21.55 1.77
C LYS A 194 11.53 -20.85 0.41
N TYR A 195 12.06 -19.64 0.34
CA TYR A 195 12.22 -18.93 -0.95
C TYR A 195 13.29 -19.57 -1.84
N LEU A 196 14.37 -20.11 -1.27
CA LEU A 196 15.37 -20.89 -2.02
C LEU A 196 14.76 -22.18 -2.55
N ASP A 197 14.02 -22.93 -1.72
CA ASP A 197 13.33 -24.15 -2.14
C ASP A 197 12.35 -23.85 -3.28
N ASN A 198 11.54 -22.80 -3.15
CA ASN A 198 10.61 -22.39 -4.21
C ASN A 198 11.34 -21.92 -5.47
N PHE A 199 12.47 -21.22 -5.32
CA PHE A 199 13.31 -20.80 -6.44
C PHE A 199 13.92 -21.99 -7.18
N ASP A 200 14.45 -22.98 -6.47
CA ASP A 200 15.03 -24.18 -7.05
C ASP A 200 13.97 -24.99 -7.80
N LYS A 201 12.79 -25.16 -7.20
CA LYS A 201 11.66 -25.81 -7.89
C LYS A 201 11.21 -25.01 -9.12
N PHE A 202 11.19 -23.67 -9.04
CA PHE A 202 10.88 -22.79 -10.17
C PHE A 202 11.92 -22.89 -11.30
N LEU A 203 13.23 -22.97 -10.98
CA LEU A 203 14.29 -23.17 -11.97
C LEU A 203 14.16 -24.54 -12.66
N ASN A 204 13.83 -25.59 -11.91
CA ASN A 204 13.56 -26.92 -12.47
C ASN A 204 12.37 -26.88 -13.45
N PHE A 205 11.28 -26.22 -13.05
CA PHE A 205 10.12 -26.00 -13.93
C PHE A 205 10.51 -25.27 -15.24
N LEU A 206 11.35 -24.23 -15.17
CA LEU A 206 11.83 -23.53 -16.36
C LEU A 206 12.68 -24.43 -17.27
N ALA A 207 13.53 -25.28 -16.67
CA ALA A 207 14.39 -26.22 -17.40
C ALA A 207 13.58 -27.30 -18.13
N GLU A 208 12.56 -27.85 -17.48
CA GLU A 208 11.69 -28.90 -18.03
C GLU A 208 10.82 -28.40 -19.17
N ASN A 209 10.29 -27.18 -19.06
CA ASN A 209 9.38 -26.62 -20.05
C ASN A 209 10.07 -26.06 -21.32
N LYS A 210 11.41 -26.21 -21.44
CA LYS A 210 12.21 -25.64 -22.54
C LYS A 210 11.89 -24.15 -22.81
N ASN A 211 11.45 -23.43 -21.78
CA ASN A 211 11.16 -22.02 -21.91
C ASN A 211 12.47 -21.28 -22.23
N SER A 212 12.43 -20.38 -23.21
CA SER A 212 13.61 -19.75 -23.83
C SER A 212 14.42 -18.82 -22.90
N ILE A 213 14.06 -18.71 -21.62
CA ILE A 213 14.76 -17.88 -20.65
C ILE A 213 16.03 -18.63 -20.21
N LYS A 214 17.18 -18.24 -20.79
CA LYS A 214 18.49 -18.73 -20.34
C LYS A 214 18.94 -17.94 -19.11
N ILE A 215 18.49 -18.37 -17.93
CA ILE A 215 19.03 -17.86 -16.66
C ILE A 215 20.43 -18.47 -16.44
N GLN A 216 21.50 -17.71 -16.69
CA GLN A 216 22.88 -18.14 -16.44
C GLN A 216 23.34 -17.76 -15.02
N VAL A 217 23.16 -18.69 -14.07
CA VAL A 217 23.69 -18.52 -12.72
C VAL A 217 25.19 -18.81 -12.70
N ASN A 218 26.02 -17.76 -12.76
CA ASN A 218 27.49 -17.90 -12.68
C ASN A 218 27.96 -17.86 -11.22
N ASN A 219 28.12 -19.02 -10.59
CA ASN A 219 28.74 -19.13 -9.27
C ASN A 219 30.27 -18.97 -9.37
N ASN A 220 30.76 -17.72 -9.41
CA ASN A 220 32.19 -17.44 -9.26
C ASN A 220 32.58 -17.53 -7.77
N GLN A 221 33.04 -18.70 -7.34
CA GLN A 221 33.47 -18.96 -5.95
C GLN A 221 34.75 -18.22 -5.51
N ASN A 222 35.34 -17.37 -6.34
CA ASN A 222 36.68 -16.86 -6.08
C ASN A 222 36.78 -15.66 -5.12
N ASN A 223 35.71 -15.17 -4.48
CA ASN A 223 35.82 -14.08 -3.48
C ASN A 223 34.66 -14.00 -2.45
N GLY A 224 33.89 -15.07 -2.21
CA GLY A 224 32.80 -15.04 -1.22
C GLY A 224 31.58 -14.17 -1.58
N ASN A 225 31.54 -13.60 -2.79
CA ASN A 225 30.36 -12.95 -3.36
C ASN A 225 29.76 -13.85 -4.45
N ASN A 226 28.54 -14.35 -4.21
CA ASN A 226 27.75 -15.02 -5.24
C ASN A 226 27.11 -13.96 -6.14
N ASN A 227 27.65 -13.76 -7.34
CA ASN A 227 27.03 -12.89 -8.34
C ASN A 227 26.07 -13.72 -9.19
N ILE A 228 24.77 -13.44 -9.12
CA ILE A 228 23.78 -14.07 -9.99
C ILE A 228 23.49 -13.10 -11.14
N ASN A 229 23.77 -13.52 -12.38
CA ASN A 229 23.38 -12.80 -13.59
C ASN A 229 22.11 -13.45 -14.15
N VAL A 230 21.10 -12.63 -14.46
CA VAL A 230 19.89 -13.09 -15.17
C VAL A 230 19.89 -12.40 -16.52
N ASN A 231 20.19 -13.13 -17.60
CA ASN A 231 20.17 -12.59 -18.95
C ASN A 231 18.82 -12.93 -19.60
N GLY A 232 17.94 -11.93 -19.72
CA GLY A 232 16.74 -12.02 -20.58
C GLY A 232 17.07 -11.71 -22.04
N LEU A 233 16.23 -12.13 -23.00
CA LEU A 233 16.47 -11.91 -24.44
C LEU A 233 16.35 -10.44 -24.88
N ASN A 234 15.88 -9.53 -24.02
CA ASN A 234 15.93 -8.09 -24.24
C ASN A 234 17.18 -7.49 -23.56
N ASN A 235 18.02 -6.80 -24.34
CA ASN A 235 19.30 -6.19 -23.93
C ASN A 235 19.22 -5.17 -22.76
N GLU A 236 18.04 -4.90 -22.19
CA GLU A 236 17.82 -3.89 -21.14
C GLU A 236 18.03 -4.42 -19.69
N MET A 237 18.12 -5.74 -19.47
CA MET A 237 18.23 -6.31 -18.11
C MET A 237 19.56 -7.02 -17.80
N ASN A 238 20.70 -6.42 -18.17
CA ASN A 238 21.99 -6.88 -17.62
C ASN A 238 22.26 -6.19 -16.27
N ARG A 239 22.00 -6.87 -15.15
CA ARG A 239 22.46 -6.45 -13.81
C ARG A 239 23.29 -7.53 -13.14
N SER A 240 24.57 -7.26 -12.92
CA SER A 240 25.42 -8.04 -12.01
C SER A 240 25.27 -7.52 -10.58
N MET A 241 24.80 -8.35 -9.66
CA MET A 241 24.75 -7.98 -8.23
C MET A 241 26.15 -8.05 -7.62
N ASN A 242 26.68 -6.90 -7.16
CA ASN A 242 27.86 -6.83 -6.30
C ASN A 242 27.48 -6.03 -5.03
N ARG A 243 27.77 -6.56 -3.84
CA ARG A 243 27.21 -6.11 -2.54
C ARG A 243 27.55 -4.65 -2.17
N GLU A 244 28.60 -4.07 -2.75
CA GLU A 244 29.10 -2.73 -2.40
C GLU A 244 28.51 -1.59 -3.25
N ASN A 245 27.89 -1.87 -4.40
CA ASN A 245 27.39 -0.82 -5.30
C ASN A 245 25.94 -0.36 -5.01
N PHE A 246 25.26 -0.96 -4.02
CA PHE A 246 23.85 -0.67 -3.75
C PHE A 246 23.60 0.64 -2.96
N ILE A 247 24.64 1.28 -2.40
CA ILE A 247 24.49 2.47 -1.55
C ILE A 247 24.67 3.80 -2.33
N GLN A 248 25.15 3.77 -3.57
CA GLN A 248 25.34 4.97 -4.37
C GLN A 248 24.99 4.70 -5.84
N GLN A 249 23.71 4.82 -6.21
CA GLN A 249 23.24 5.32 -7.52
C GLN A 249 21.73 5.08 -7.67
N ASN A 250 20.96 6.16 -7.64
CA ASN A 250 19.72 6.36 -8.41
C ASN A 250 19.38 7.85 -8.32
N PRO A 251 19.43 8.56 -9.47
CA PRO A 251 18.16 9.05 -9.99
C PRO A 251 17.91 8.56 -11.42
N MET A 252 16.63 8.38 -11.71
CA MET A 252 15.99 7.88 -12.92
C MET A 252 16.55 8.43 -14.25
N MET A 253 16.71 7.55 -15.25
CA MET A 253 16.00 7.53 -16.55
C MET A 253 16.69 6.54 -17.52
N ALA A 254 15.88 5.87 -18.35
CA ALA A 254 16.30 4.95 -19.41
C ALA A 254 16.62 5.72 -20.71
N GLU A 255 17.69 5.33 -21.41
CA GLU A 255 17.98 5.76 -22.78
C GLU A 255 17.33 4.79 -23.76
N SER A 256 16.51 5.30 -24.68
CA SER A 256 16.04 4.58 -25.86
C SER A 256 16.91 4.95 -27.08
N SER A 257 17.25 3.93 -27.87
CA SER A 257 17.91 4.10 -29.17
C SER A 257 16.86 3.98 -30.28
N SER A 258 16.89 4.88 -31.25
CA SER A 258 16.05 4.86 -32.45
C SER A 258 16.89 4.85 -33.72
N VAL A 259 16.39 4.15 -34.75
CA VAL A 259 16.86 4.24 -36.15
C VAL A 259 15.73 4.81 -37.01
N ASP A 260 16.07 5.90 -37.71
CA ASP A 260 15.57 6.55 -38.93
C ASP A 260 14.07 6.51 -39.32
N SER A 261 13.40 7.67 -39.21
CA SER A 261 13.15 8.61 -40.32
C SER A 261 11.96 9.54 -40.04
N VAL A 262 12.18 10.85 -39.83
CA VAL A 262 11.40 12.03 -40.27
C VAL A 262 12.16 13.28 -39.77
N SER A 263 12.92 13.95 -40.64
CA SER A 263 13.98 14.93 -40.24
C SER A 263 13.48 16.23 -39.58
N ASP A 264 12.22 16.60 -39.77
CA ASP A 264 11.77 17.93 -39.38
C ASP A 264 11.04 17.94 -38.02
N ALA A 265 10.32 16.86 -37.69
CA ALA A 265 9.71 16.66 -36.37
C ALA A 265 10.78 16.32 -35.32
N GLU A 266 11.83 15.59 -35.71
CA GLU A 266 12.93 15.22 -34.83
C GLU A 266 13.75 16.44 -34.40
N THR A 267 13.89 17.44 -35.26
CA THR A 267 14.60 18.69 -34.93
C THR A 267 13.81 19.54 -33.93
N VAL A 268 12.48 19.58 -34.04
CA VAL A 268 11.60 20.27 -33.08
C VAL A 268 11.59 19.52 -31.74
N ARG A 269 11.40 18.19 -31.78
CA ARG A 269 11.41 17.33 -30.59
C ARG A 269 12.74 17.36 -29.86
N LYS A 270 13.86 17.42 -30.59
CA LYS A 270 15.20 17.53 -30.00
C LYS A 270 15.41 18.89 -29.32
N ARG A 271 14.89 19.98 -29.90
CA ARG A 271 14.90 21.30 -29.22
C ARG A 271 14.02 21.33 -27.98
N GLU A 272 12.84 20.74 -28.02
CA GLU A 272 11.93 20.67 -26.86
C GLU A 272 12.52 19.81 -25.75
N ILE A 273 13.16 18.68 -26.09
CA ILE A 273 13.89 17.84 -25.14
C ILE A 273 15.09 18.59 -24.54
N GLU A 274 15.87 19.30 -25.35
CA GLU A 274 17.00 20.12 -24.86
C GLU A 274 16.52 21.26 -23.95
N GLU A 275 15.39 21.89 -24.26
CA GLU A 275 14.79 22.95 -23.44
C GLU A 275 14.24 22.40 -22.11
N PHE A 276 13.58 21.24 -22.15
CA PHE A 276 13.09 20.55 -20.96
C PHE A 276 14.24 20.05 -20.07
N GLN A 277 15.31 19.51 -20.65
CA GLN A 277 16.53 19.15 -19.93
C GLN A 277 17.18 20.36 -19.28
N ARG A 278 17.25 21.51 -19.97
CA ARG A 278 17.74 22.77 -19.36
C ARG A 278 16.89 23.24 -18.20
N LEU A 279 15.56 23.09 -18.28
CA LEU A 279 14.65 23.43 -17.17
C LEU A 279 14.86 22.50 -15.96
N ILE A 280 15.06 21.20 -16.19
CA ILE A 280 15.38 20.24 -15.12
C ILE A 280 16.76 20.55 -14.51
N GLU A 281 17.79 20.82 -15.32
CA GLU A 281 19.14 21.15 -14.86
C GLU A 281 19.12 22.42 -14.02
N LYS A 282 18.39 23.45 -14.48
CA LYS A 282 18.20 24.71 -13.75
C LYS A 282 17.48 24.47 -12.42
N GLN A 283 16.43 23.65 -12.41
CA GLN A 283 15.71 23.32 -11.18
C GLN A 283 16.56 22.47 -10.22
N ARG A 284 17.46 21.62 -10.73
CA ARG A 284 18.46 20.90 -9.93
C ARG A 284 19.48 21.86 -9.33
N GLN A 285 20.01 22.79 -10.11
CA GLN A 285 20.96 23.80 -9.63
C GLN A 285 20.32 24.70 -8.56
N GLU A 286 19.08 25.16 -8.77
CA GLU A 286 18.33 25.92 -7.76
C GLU A 286 18.10 25.10 -6.48
N ASN A 287 17.79 23.80 -6.59
CA ASN A 287 17.65 22.92 -5.43
C ASN A 287 18.99 22.64 -4.74
N ASP A 288 20.09 22.53 -5.48
CA ASP A 288 21.43 22.28 -4.94
C ASP A 288 21.99 23.54 -4.25
N GLU A 289 21.72 24.72 -4.80
CA GLU A 289 22.01 26.01 -4.16
C GLU A 289 21.17 26.18 -2.89
N GLU A 290 19.86 25.90 -2.93
CA GLU A 290 18.98 25.93 -1.74
C GLU A 290 19.43 24.89 -0.70
N ASN A 291 19.89 23.70 -1.11
CA ASN A 291 20.42 22.67 -0.21
C ASN A 291 21.78 23.07 0.39
N GLN A 292 22.66 23.73 -0.37
CA GLN A 292 23.94 24.23 0.13
C GLN A 292 23.75 25.41 1.08
N GLU A 293 22.81 26.31 0.79
CA GLU A 293 22.41 27.42 1.68
C GLU A 293 21.78 26.86 2.96
N ASN A 294 20.90 25.86 2.87
CA ASN A 294 20.35 25.16 4.03
C ASN A 294 21.45 24.41 4.84
N LEU A 295 22.43 23.78 4.19
CA LEU A 295 23.56 23.14 4.88
C LEU A 295 24.49 24.16 5.55
N GLN A 296 24.65 25.35 4.97
CA GLN A 296 25.41 26.45 5.58
C GLN A 296 24.64 27.04 6.77
N ASN A 297 23.32 27.23 6.64
CA ASN A 297 22.44 27.70 7.70
C ASN A 297 22.37 26.69 8.86
N GLU A 298 22.31 25.37 8.59
CA GLU A 298 22.38 24.29 9.60
C GLU A 298 23.75 24.23 10.30
N LYS A 299 24.84 24.66 9.64
CA LYS A 299 26.16 24.77 10.26
C LYS A 299 26.32 26.03 11.11
N SER A 300 25.59 27.11 10.82
CA SER A 300 25.56 28.33 11.63
C SER A 300 24.55 28.29 12.78
N GLU A 301 23.45 27.55 12.66
CA GLU A 301 22.39 27.46 13.69
C GLU A 301 22.63 26.36 14.74
N ASN A 302 23.65 25.50 14.56
CA ASN A 302 24.02 24.47 15.54
C ASN A 302 24.75 24.97 16.81
N LYS A 303 24.64 26.25 17.13
CA LYS A 303 25.03 26.81 18.43
C LYS A 303 23.92 27.71 18.98
N ASN A 304 22.86 27.08 19.50
CA ASN A 304 22.18 27.40 20.77
C ASN A 304 20.65 27.52 20.79
N GLU A 305 19.90 27.43 19.69
CA GLU A 305 18.44 27.56 19.79
C GLU A 305 17.70 26.63 18.82
N ASP A 306 17.31 25.42 19.29
CA ASP A 306 16.02 24.77 18.92
C ASP A 306 15.77 23.37 19.55
N GLU A 307 16.19 23.14 20.79
CA GLU A 307 15.72 21.96 21.56
C GLU A 307 14.28 22.10 22.10
N LYS A 308 13.58 23.22 21.86
CA LYS A 308 12.34 23.54 22.60
C LYS A 308 11.00 23.21 21.93
N ARG A 309 10.93 22.64 20.73
CA ARG A 309 9.62 22.32 20.12
C ARG A 309 9.50 21.02 19.33
N ILE A 310 10.51 20.16 19.31
CA ILE A 310 10.25 18.77 18.91
C ILE A 310 9.65 18.10 20.14
N PRO A 311 8.36 17.70 20.17
CA PRO A 311 7.84 16.96 21.30
C PRO A 311 8.79 15.78 21.54
N ASN A 312 9.30 15.67 22.77
CA ASN A 312 10.07 14.50 23.19
C ASN A 312 9.30 13.28 22.67
N LEU A 313 9.94 12.53 21.78
CA LEU A 313 9.35 11.33 21.18
C LEU A 313 8.69 10.55 22.31
N PRO A 314 7.39 10.21 22.19
CA PRO A 314 6.67 9.65 23.31
C PRO A 314 7.44 8.43 23.83
N HIS A 315 7.84 8.50 25.11
CA HIS A 315 8.31 7.33 25.80
C HIS A 315 7.10 6.40 25.86
N ARG A 316 7.09 5.39 24.99
CA ARG A 316 5.96 4.49 24.86
C ARG A 316 5.80 3.74 26.18
N ASN A 317 4.61 3.81 26.73
CA ASN A 317 4.25 3.34 28.07
C ASN A 317 2.84 2.77 28.02
N ILE A 318 2.32 2.27 29.15
CA ILE A 318 0.99 1.63 29.20
C ILE A 318 -0.14 2.49 28.62
N ARG A 319 -0.02 3.83 28.68
CA ARG A 319 -1.01 4.75 28.10
C ARG A 319 -1.07 4.62 26.58
N HIS A 320 0.06 4.39 25.91
CA HIS A 320 0.11 4.16 24.48
C HIS A 320 -0.55 2.83 24.10
N LEU A 321 -0.34 1.76 24.88
CA LEU A 321 -1.03 0.48 24.69
C LEU A 321 -2.56 0.66 24.82
N ILE A 322 -3.01 1.40 25.84
CA ILE A 322 -4.44 1.72 26.03
C ILE A 322 -5.00 2.50 24.84
N GLU A 323 -4.30 3.55 24.39
CA GLU A 323 -4.72 4.39 23.26
C GLU A 323 -4.75 3.62 21.93
N LEU A 324 -3.84 2.66 21.73
CA LEU A 324 -3.84 1.79 20.57
C LEU A 324 -5.03 0.81 20.62
N LEU A 325 -5.28 0.17 21.76
CA LEU A 325 -6.42 -0.74 21.89
C LEU A 325 -7.77 -0.03 21.82
N SER A 326 -7.89 1.20 22.33
CA SER A 326 -9.16 1.94 22.24
C SER A 326 -9.47 2.34 20.80
N LYS A 327 -8.44 2.73 20.03
CA LYS A 327 -8.60 3.12 18.63
C LYS A 327 -8.78 1.92 17.70
N TYR A 328 -8.05 0.84 17.95
CA TYR A 328 -7.93 -0.25 17.00
C TYR A 328 -8.50 -1.58 17.51
N GLY A 329 -9.10 -1.61 18.70
CA GLY A 329 -9.61 -2.85 19.31
C GLY A 329 -10.57 -3.66 18.45
N ASN A 330 -11.33 -3.00 17.58
CA ASN A 330 -12.25 -3.68 16.64
C ASN A 330 -11.54 -4.32 15.44
N TYR A 331 -10.28 -3.97 15.19
CA TYR A 331 -9.45 -4.44 14.08
C TYR A 331 -8.31 -5.36 14.55
N ILE A 332 -8.20 -5.57 15.86
CA ILE A 332 -7.21 -6.45 16.47
C ILE A 332 -7.85 -7.83 16.61
N ASP A 333 -7.10 -8.87 16.28
CA ASP A 333 -7.52 -10.24 16.55
C ASP A 333 -7.93 -10.39 18.03
N ASP A 334 -9.08 -11.03 18.27
CA ASP A 334 -9.67 -11.13 19.62
C ASP A 334 -8.67 -11.65 20.66
N SER A 335 -7.77 -12.55 20.27
CA SER A 335 -6.76 -13.10 21.17
C SER A 335 -5.67 -12.08 21.52
N VAL A 336 -5.18 -11.29 20.56
CA VAL A 336 -4.24 -10.19 20.80
C VAL A 336 -4.90 -9.10 21.65
N PHE A 337 -6.17 -8.80 21.37
CA PHE A 337 -6.95 -7.82 22.11
C PHE A 337 -7.13 -8.24 23.59
N ILE A 338 -7.42 -9.51 23.83
CA ILE A 338 -7.56 -10.08 25.18
C ILE A 338 -6.23 -10.07 25.94
N ILE A 339 -5.13 -10.48 25.31
CA ILE A 339 -3.78 -10.40 25.91
C ILE A 339 -3.45 -8.97 26.33
N CYS A 340 -3.70 -8.00 25.46
CA CYS A 340 -3.41 -6.60 25.73
C CYS A 340 -4.31 -6.04 26.85
N LYS A 341 -5.59 -6.45 26.92
CA LYS A 341 -6.50 -6.13 28.04
C LYS A 341 -5.99 -6.67 29.36
N LEU A 342 -5.54 -7.92 29.41
CA LEU A 342 -5.01 -8.55 30.63
C LEU A 342 -3.78 -7.79 31.15
N VAL A 343 -2.89 -7.34 30.27
CA VAL A 343 -1.72 -6.54 30.66
C VAL A 343 -2.07 -5.12 31.10
N ILE A 344 -3.05 -4.47 30.47
CA ILE A 344 -3.58 -3.19 30.98
C ILE A 344 -4.17 -3.37 32.37
N PHE A 345 -4.97 -4.42 32.58
CA PHE A 345 -5.62 -4.70 33.84
C PHE A 345 -4.61 -4.93 34.98
N TYR A 346 -3.56 -5.73 34.72
CA TYR A 346 -2.45 -5.93 35.65
C TYR A 346 -1.79 -4.59 36.07
N ASN A 347 -1.55 -3.69 35.11
CA ASN A 347 -0.88 -2.42 35.39
C ASN A 347 -1.75 -1.40 36.10
N TYR A 348 -3.01 -1.32 35.72
CA TYR A 348 -4.00 -0.50 36.41
C TYR A 348 -4.09 -0.91 37.89
N ARG A 349 -4.02 -2.22 38.18
CA ARG A 349 -3.93 -2.74 39.54
C ARG A 349 -2.66 -2.33 40.28
N LYS A 350 -1.47 -2.46 39.68
CA LYS A 350 -0.20 -2.03 40.30
C LYS A 350 -0.21 -0.55 40.65
N TYR A 351 -0.81 0.28 39.79
CA TYR A 351 -1.03 1.70 40.02
C TYR A 351 -1.99 1.95 41.20
N ILE A 352 -3.13 1.25 41.23
CA ILE A 352 -4.11 1.29 42.34
C ILE A 352 -3.49 0.83 43.66
N GLN A 353 -2.70 -0.24 43.68
CA GLN A 353 -1.98 -0.72 44.86
C GLN A 353 -0.97 0.31 45.36
N LYS A 354 -0.24 0.99 44.46
CA LYS A 354 0.70 2.06 44.81
C LYS A 354 -0.01 3.28 45.42
N ILE A 355 -1.23 3.58 44.99
CA ILE A 355 -2.06 4.67 45.54
C ILE A 355 -2.75 4.28 46.85
N HIS A 356 -3.21 3.03 46.96
CA HIS A 356 -3.95 2.51 48.11
C HIS A 356 -3.10 1.76 49.15
N GLN A 357 -1.77 1.84 49.06
CA GLN A 357 -0.89 1.50 50.19
C GLN A 357 -1.27 2.27 51.49
N ASN A 358 -2.05 3.35 51.39
CA ASN A 358 -2.60 4.08 52.53
C ASN A 358 -4.03 3.67 52.98
N LYS A 359 -4.70 2.72 52.32
CA LYS A 359 -6.02 2.19 52.71
C LYS A 359 -6.14 0.71 52.33
N ALA A 360 -5.49 -0.16 53.12
CA ALA A 360 -5.25 -1.56 52.78
C ALA A 360 -6.46 -2.52 52.94
N ASN A 361 -7.62 -2.06 53.45
CA ASN A 361 -8.66 -3.00 53.91
C ASN A 361 -9.81 -3.28 52.93
N ASP A 362 -10.05 -2.42 51.92
CA ASP A 362 -11.22 -2.58 51.03
C ASP A 362 -10.95 -3.38 49.73
N ILE A 363 -9.70 -3.75 49.44
CA ILE A 363 -9.31 -4.37 48.15
C ILE A 363 -9.29 -5.92 48.22
N ASN A 364 -9.39 -6.51 49.42
CA ASN A 364 -9.19 -7.96 49.63
C ASN A 364 -10.39 -8.86 49.26
N ASN A 365 -11.56 -8.31 48.92
CA ASN A 365 -12.77 -9.09 48.61
C ASN A 365 -13.00 -9.35 47.11
N LEU A 366 -12.01 -9.05 46.29
CA LEU A 366 -12.06 -9.16 44.86
C LEU A 366 -11.11 -10.32 44.47
N ASN A 367 -11.66 -11.46 44.01
CA ASN A 367 -10.89 -12.60 43.46
C ASN A 367 -10.23 -12.22 42.13
N PHE A 368 -9.00 -11.66 42.16
CA PHE A 368 -8.31 -11.22 40.95
C PHE A 368 -6.82 -11.57 40.94
N ILE A 369 -6.31 -11.76 39.72
CA ILE A 369 -4.92 -11.98 39.29
C ILE A 369 -3.92 -11.05 40.00
N GLN A 370 -3.18 -11.55 40.98
CA GLN A 370 -2.27 -10.83 41.88
C GLN A 370 -0.82 -10.79 41.40
N THR A 371 -0.41 -11.78 40.61
CA THR A 371 0.97 -11.96 40.17
C THR A 371 1.06 -12.06 38.64
N TRP A 372 2.26 -11.81 38.10
CA TRP A 372 2.53 -12.10 36.67
C TRP A 372 2.40 -13.59 36.35
N GLN A 373 2.66 -14.45 37.34
CA GLN A 373 2.42 -15.88 37.23
C GLN A 373 0.93 -16.14 36.96
N GLU A 374 0.04 -15.51 37.71
CA GLU A 374 -1.41 -15.63 37.48
C GLU A 374 -1.89 -15.02 36.15
N VAL A 375 -1.27 -13.93 35.65
CA VAL A 375 -1.56 -13.42 34.28
C VAL A 375 -1.13 -14.46 33.24
N SER A 376 0.08 -15.02 33.41
CA SER A 376 0.61 -16.06 32.55
C SER A 376 -0.22 -17.33 32.61
N ASP A 377 -0.69 -17.72 33.79
CA ASP A 377 -1.53 -18.88 34.03
C ASP A 377 -2.92 -18.67 33.43
N GLU A 378 -3.54 -17.48 33.58
CA GLU A 378 -4.82 -17.14 32.95
C GLU A 378 -4.70 -17.12 31.42
N ILE A 379 -3.62 -16.54 30.88
CA ILE A 379 -3.33 -16.59 29.44
C ILE A 379 -3.08 -18.03 29.00
N SER A 380 -2.38 -18.85 29.78
CA SER A 380 -2.12 -20.26 29.46
C SER A 380 -3.36 -21.14 29.70
N GLN A 381 -4.33 -20.71 30.49
CA GLN A 381 -5.56 -21.45 30.74
C GLN A 381 -6.61 -21.10 29.67
N SER A 382 -6.71 -19.83 29.32
CA SER A 382 -7.60 -19.33 28.26
C SER A 382 -7.04 -19.62 26.87
N TYR A 383 -5.71 -19.62 26.72
CA TYR A 383 -4.97 -19.80 25.46
C TYR A 383 -3.64 -20.55 25.68
N PRO A 384 -3.68 -21.85 26.03
CA PRO A 384 -2.51 -22.66 26.43
C PRO A 384 -1.34 -22.69 25.47
N ASN A 385 -1.57 -22.35 24.21
CA ASN A 385 -0.54 -22.35 23.20
C ASN A 385 -0.08 -20.94 22.80
N ILE A 386 -0.69 -19.84 23.26
CA ILE A 386 -0.45 -18.53 22.64
C ILE A 386 0.92 -17.95 22.97
N ILE A 387 1.40 -18.11 24.21
CA ILE A 387 2.74 -17.63 24.61
C ILE A 387 3.83 -18.47 23.94
N SER A 388 3.64 -19.79 23.89
CA SER A 388 4.53 -20.68 23.15
C SER A 388 4.39 -20.50 21.63
N GLN A 389 3.27 -20.05 21.08
CA GLN A 389 3.10 -19.76 19.64
C GLN A 389 3.67 -18.40 19.24
N ILE A 390 3.55 -17.38 20.10
CA ILE A 390 4.21 -16.08 19.91
C ILE A 390 5.74 -16.25 19.95
N LEU A 391 6.25 -17.18 20.76
CA LEU A 391 7.68 -17.41 20.98
C LEU A 391 8.29 -18.53 20.10
N ASP A 392 7.62 -19.67 19.93
CA ASP A 392 8.04 -20.84 19.13
C ASP A 392 7.16 -21.03 17.88
N ASP A 393 7.72 -20.66 16.72
CA ASP A 393 7.06 -20.66 15.40
C ASP A 393 6.99 -22.04 14.71
N SER A 394 7.22 -23.15 15.41
CA SER A 394 7.37 -24.46 14.72
C SER A 394 6.05 -25.11 14.29
N ARG A 395 4.88 -24.51 14.60
CA ARG A 395 3.59 -25.09 14.24
C ARG A 395 2.70 -24.09 13.50
N PRO A 396 2.12 -24.47 12.35
CA PRO A 396 1.11 -23.66 11.69
C PRO A 396 -0.09 -23.52 12.63
N THR A 397 -0.34 -22.30 13.08
CA THR A 397 -1.52 -21.97 13.88
C THR A 397 -2.69 -21.67 12.95
N LYS A 398 -3.93 -21.93 13.42
CA LYS A 398 -5.17 -21.51 12.73
C LYS A 398 -5.26 -19.98 12.56
N PHE A 399 -4.47 -19.22 13.33
CA PHE A 399 -4.43 -17.76 13.35
C PHE A 399 -3.00 -17.30 13.08
N ASP A 400 -2.76 -16.63 11.95
CA ASP A 400 -1.42 -16.14 11.61
C ASP A 400 -1.09 -14.87 12.41
N PHE A 401 -0.51 -15.07 13.59
CA PHE A 401 -0.01 -13.97 14.41
C PHE A 401 1.08 -13.18 13.67
N SER A 402 1.75 -13.70 12.65
CA SER A 402 2.79 -12.96 11.94
C SER A 402 2.26 -11.69 11.28
N ILE A 403 1.00 -11.65 10.85
CA ILE A 403 0.34 -10.45 10.31
C ILE A 403 0.13 -9.40 11.42
N ALA A 404 -0.34 -9.82 12.59
CA ALA A 404 -0.50 -8.93 13.74
C ALA A 404 0.88 -8.46 14.27
N LEU A 405 1.84 -9.36 14.42
CA LEU A 405 3.18 -9.06 14.93
C LEU A 405 3.99 -8.17 13.95
N SER A 406 3.84 -8.35 12.64
CA SER A 406 4.47 -7.46 11.64
C SER A 406 3.83 -6.08 11.61
N SER A 407 2.51 -6.00 11.78
CA SER A 407 1.75 -4.74 11.72
C SER A 407 1.84 -3.93 13.01
N TRP A 408 2.11 -4.60 14.11
CA TRP A 408 2.12 -4.04 15.46
C TRP A 408 3.42 -4.39 16.19
N LEU A 409 4.55 -4.48 15.47
CA LEU A 409 5.86 -4.85 16.05
C LEU A 409 6.15 -4.06 17.33
N ASP A 410 5.91 -2.76 17.27
CA ASP A 410 6.14 -1.85 18.36
C ASP A 410 5.26 -2.12 19.58
N LEU A 411 4.02 -2.58 19.35
CA LEU A 411 3.11 -3.00 20.41
C LEU A 411 3.66 -4.23 21.13
N VAL A 412 4.15 -5.21 20.37
CA VAL A 412 4.71 -6.46 20.88
C VAL A 412 5.99 -6.21 21.67
N VAL A 413 6.81 -5.28 21.17
CA VAL A 413 8.04 -4.87 21.83
C VAL A 413 7.75 -4.07 23.08
N ASP A 414 6.83 -3.10 23.03
CA ASP A 414 6.43 -2.34 24.20
C ASP A 414 5.78 -3.28 25.24
N PHE A 415 5.03 -4.30 24.78
CA PHE A 415 4.50 -5.37 25.63
C PHE A 415 5.63 -6.17 26.29
N HIS A 416 6.60 -6.66 25.52
CA HIS A 416 7.76 -7.38 26.04
C HIS A 416 8.58 -6.53 27.03
N ASP A 417 8.97 -5.32 26.63
CA ASP A 417 9.74 -4.39 27.47
C ASP A 417 9.02 -4.11 28.79
N HIS A 418 7.69 -4.04 28.74
CA HIS A 418 6.86 -3.84 29.91
C HIS A 418 6.75 -5.10 30.78
N LEU A 419 6.71 -6.29 30.18
CA LEU A 419 6.62 -7.58 30.88
C LEU A 419 7.95 -8.02 31.49
N ARG A 420 9.06 -7.86 30.76
CA ARG A 420 10.36 -8.47 31.03
C ARG A 420 11.50 -7.46 31.17
N GLY A 421 11.22 -6.17 31.00
CA GLY A 421 12.24 -5.14 30.91
C GLY A 421 12.77 -4.99 29.48
N SER A 422 13.45 -3.89 29.21
CA SER A 422 14.00 -3.60 27.88
C SER A 422 15.04 -4.65 27.47
N ASP A 423 14.80 -5.31 26.34
CA ASP A 423 15.68 -6.33 25.79
C ASP A 423 15.97 -6.05 24.31
N SER A 424 17.18 -5.55 24.05
CA SER A 424 17.64 -5.26 22.69
C SER A 424 17.81 -6.51 21.83
N GLU A 425 18.07 -7.67 22.46
CA GLU A 425 18.22 -8.94 21.77
C GLU A 425 16.86 -9.45 21.31
N PHE A 426 15.85 -9.47 22.20
CA PHE A 426 14.46 -9.78 21.84
C PHE A 426 13.96 -8.90 20.69
N TYR A 427 14.18 -7.58 20.78
CA TYR A 427 13.82 -6.67 19.69
C TYR A 427 14.49 -7.04 18.36
N SER A 428 15.79 -7.34 18.41
CA SER A 428 16.55 -7.72 17.22
C SER A 428 16.08 -9.06 16.65
N GLN A 429 15.74 -10.03 17.50
CA GLN A 429 15.19 -11.32 17.10
C GLN A 429 13.81 -11.16 16.44
N LEU A 430 12.90 -10.39 17.03
CA LEU A 430 11.57 -10.12 16.46
C LEU A 430 11.69 -9.36 15.13
N HIS A 431 12.59 -8.40 15.04
CA HIS A 431 12.85 -7.68 13.79
C HIS A 431 13.51 -8.58 12.72
N ASN A 432 14.41 -9.49 13.10
CA ASN A 432 14.99 -10.44 12.15
C ASN A 432 13.98 -11.51 11.70
N LYS A 433 13.02 -11.85 12.57
CA LYS A 433 11.97 -12.85 12.32
C LYS A 433 10.84 -12.30 11.44
N TYR A 434 10.37 -11.08 11.72
CA TYR A 434 9.20 -10.47 11.05
C TYR A 434 9.54 -9.32 10.09
N GLY A 435 10.79 -8.85 10.08
CA GLY A 435 11.26 -7.85 9.10
C GLY A 435 11.62 -8.49 7.76
N LEU A 436 10.79 -8.27 6.74
CA LEU A 436 11.11 -8.58 5.35
C LEU A 436 12.07 -7.51 4.77
N ILE A 437 13.35 -7.87 4.61
CA ILE A 437 14.39 -7.18 3.80
C ILE A 437 15.41 -6.33 4.59
N GLU A 438 16.62 -6.39 4.04
CA GLU A 438 17.93 -5.76 4.25
C GLU A 438 18.04 -4.28 4.66
N MET A 439 17.01 -3.64 5.21
CA MET A 439 17.23 -2.36 5.88
C MET A 439 17.90 -2.57 7.25
N THR A 440 19.15 -3.03 7.22
CA THR A 440 20.11 -3.01 8.34
C THR A 440 20.18 -1.63 9.00
N PHE A 441 19.85 -0.56 8.26
CA PHE A 441 19.74 0.79 8.79
C PHE A 441 18.51 1.03 9.69
N ILE A 442 17.46 0.21 9.63
CA ILE A 442 16.18 0.43 10.34
C ILE A 442 15.95 -0.57 11.48
N LYS A 443 16.87 -1.51 11.71
CA LYS A 443 16.84 -2.45 12.86
C LYS A 443 16.95 -1.80 14.24
N ASN A 444 17.10 -0.48 14.33
CA ASN A 444 17.30 0.23 15.59
C ASN A 444 16.17 1.23 15.83
N ARG A 445 15.48 1.08 16.98
CA ARG A 445 14.43 1.98 17.46
C ARG A 445 14.85 3.46 17.41
N LYS A 446 16.09 3.79 17.79
CA LYS A 446 16.65 5.16 17.74
C LYS A 446 16.76 5.70 16.31
N LYS A 447 17.11 4.85 15.34
CA LYS A 447 17.19 5.26 13.93
C LYS A 447 15.79 5.52 13.36
N ARG A 448 14.80 4.67 13.63
CA ARG A 448 13.39 4.93 13.28
C ARG A 448 12.88 6.23 13.87
N GLN A 449 13.20 6.50 15.13
CA GLN A 449 12.91 7.77 15.78
C GLN A 449 13.54 8.97 15.06
N ASN A 450 14.80 8.87 14.63
CA ASN A 450 15.45 9.93 13.85
C ASN A 450 14.77 10.13 12.48
N VAL A 451 14.33 9.05 11.81
CA VAL A 451 13.56 9.16 10.56
C VAL A 451 12.20 9.83 10.82
N ALA A 452 11.51 9.47 11.90
CA ALA A 452 10.26 10.13 12.29
C ALA A 452 10.45 11.63 12.57
N LYS A 453 11.59 12.05 13.16
CA LYS A 453 11.94 13.47 13.32
C LYS A 453 12.03 14.20 11.98
N LYS A 454 12.64 13.57 10.96
CA LYS A 454 12.64 14.12 9.59
C LYS A 454 11.22 14.23 9.03
N GLY A 455 10.37 13.22 9.31
CA GLY A 455 8.95 13.27 8.99
C GLY A 455 8.23 14.48 9.58
N PHE A 456 8.48 14.79 10.85
CA PHE A 456 7.93 16.01 11.49
C PHE A 456 8.47 17.31 10.86
N SER A 457 9.78 17.40 10.60
CA SER A 457 10.35 18.57 9.93
C SER A 457 9.73 18.82 8.55
N ALA A 458 9.51 17.77 7.75
CA ALA A 458 8.83 17.87 6.47
C ALA A 458 7.35 18.29 6.62
N LEU A 459 6.66 17.83 7.66
CA LEU A 459 5.28 18.25 7.97
C LEU A 459 5.20 19.73 8.34
N ASP A 460 6.16 20.26 9.10
CA ASP A 460 6.16 21.67 9.46
C ASP A 460 6.44 22.56 8.23
N LYS A 461 7.41 22.18 7.40
CA LYS A 461 7.63 22.82 6.08
C LYS A 461 6.38 22.77 5.21
N SER A 462 5.64 21.66 5.22
CA SER A 462 4.40 21.56 4.43
C SER A 462 3.34 22.53 4.92
N ARG A 463 3.19 22.71 6.24
CA ARG A 463 2.26 23.69 6.84
C ARG A 463 2.61 25.11 6.45
N ASP A 464 3.90 25.45 6.45
CA ASP A 464 4.36 26.77 6.02
C ASP A 464 4.05 27.02 4.54
N PHE A 465 4.33 26.04 3.66
CA PHE A 465 3.97 26.15 2.25
C PHE A 465 2.46 26.26 2.01
N LEU A 466 1.64 25.52 2.76
CA LEU A 466 0.19 25.61 2.64
C LEU A 466 -0.35 26.96 3.14
N LYS A 467 0.23 27.51 4.21
CA LYS A 467 -0.09 28.86 4.71
C LYS A 467 0.25 29.94 3.67
N ASP A 468 1.37 29.77 2.97
CA ASP A 468 1.82 30.63 1.87
C ASP A 468 1.08 30.39 0.53
N ARG A 469 0.08 29.48 0.50
CA ARG A 469 -0.62 29.04 -0.72
C ARG A 469 0.28 28.42 -1.80
N LYS A 470 1.48 27.96 -1.44
CA LYS A 470 2.38 27.19 -2.30
C LYS A 470 1.96 25.72 -2.32
N LEU A 471 0.76 25.46 -2.85
CA LEU A 471 0.05 24.18 -2.69
C LEU A 471 0.84 22.96 -3.18
N MET A 472 1.52 23.07 -4.32
CA MET A 472 2.31 21.95 -4.87
C MET A 472 3.56 21.64 -4.03
N LYS A 473 4.25 22.67 -3.52
CA LYS A 473 5.35 22.46 -2.56
C LYS A 473 4.83 21.83 -1.26
N GLY A 474 3.66 22.28 -0.79
CA GLY A 474 2.97 21.69 0.36
C GLY A 474 2.61 20.22 0.15
N LEU A 475 2.07 19.87 -1.02
CA LEU A 475 1.76 18.49 -1.40
C LEU A 475 3.01 17.60 -1.36
N ASN A 476 4.08 18.03 -2.03
CA ASN A 476 5.34 17.30 -2.09
C ASN A 476 5.96 17.10 -0.69
N GLN A 477 5.92 18.11 0.18
CA GLN A 477 6.41 17.99 1.56
C GLN A 477 5.52 17.07 2.42
N CYS A 478 4.20 17.06 2.22
CA CYS A 478 3.34 16.08 2.91
C CYS A 478 3.66 14.65 2.46
N THR A 479 3.92 14.44 1.17
CA THR A 479 4.28 13.13 0.61
C THR A 479 5.63 12.66 1.11
N LEU A 480 6.63 13.54 1.15
CA LEU A 480 7.92 13.25 1.76
C LEU A 480 7.79 12.94 3.25
N SER A 481 6.98 13.71 3.99
CA SER A 481 6.68 13.44 5.40
C SER A 481 6.07 12.05 5.58
N LYS A 482 5.08 11.66 4.75
CA LYS A 482 4.50 10.32 4.77
C LYS A 482 5.55 9.25 4.52
N GLN A 483 6.40 9.38 3.50
CA GLN A 483 7.46 8.43 3.20
C GLN A 483 8.44 8.23 4.38
N TYR A 484 8.76 9.31 5.09
CA TYR A 484 9.56 9.22 6.32
C TYR A 484 8.83 8.44 7.41
N PHE A 485 7.53 8.70 7.64
CA PHE A 485 6.76 7.94 8.61
C PHE A 485 6.58 6.48 8.21
N ASP A 486 6.31 6.17 6.94
CA ASP A 486 6.21 4.80 6.43
C ASP A 486 7.53 4.05 6.66
N THR A 487 8.66 4.72 6.42
CA THR A 487 10.00 4.19 6.71
C THR A 487 10.25 4.02 8.21
N ALA A 488 9.77 4.93 9.05
CA ALA A 488 9.89 4.85 10.50
C ALA A 488 8.97 3.79 11.13
N ASN A 489 7.85 3.47 10.47
CA ASN A 489 6.83 2.53 10.94
C ASN A 489 7.11 1.08 10.53
N TYR A 490 8.03 0.87 9.60
CA TYR A 490 8.50 -0.45 9.20
C TYR A 490 8.89 -1.30 10.43
N PRO A 491 8.50 -2.61 10.49
CA PRO A 491 7.95 -3.44 9.41
C PRO A 491 6.43 -3.34 9.19
N SER A 492 5.72 -2.46 9.91
CA SER A 492 4.29 -2.29 9.67
C SER A 492 4.04 -1.65 8.31
N ASN A 493 3.24 -2.31 7.48
CA ASN A 493 2.78 -1.77 6.19
C ASN A 493 1.55 -0.85 6.34
N ARG A 494 1.00 -0.74 7.56
CA ARG A 494 -0.21 0.04 7.86
C ARG A 494 0.17 1.46 8.29
N CYS A 495 0.34 2.36 7.33
CA CYS A 495 0.82 3.73 7.61
C CYS A 495 -0.08 4.49 8.60
N TYR A 496 -1.40 4.26 8.54
CA TYR A 496 -2.40 4.95 9.34
C TYR A 496 -2.35 4.61 10.82
N LEU A 497 -1.55 3.64 11.27
CA LEU A 497 -1.39 3.36 12.70
C LEU A 497 -0.57 4.46 13.39
N ASN A 498 0.57 4.82 12.82
CA ASN A 498 1.59 5.63 13.50
C ASN A 498 1.90 6.96 12.81
N THR A 499 1.54 7.14 11.53
CA THR A 499 1.73 8.41 10.81
C THR A 499 0.80 9.48 11.37
N PRO A 500 1.27 10.68 11.80
CA PRO A 500 0.38 11.73 12.30
C PRO A 500 -0.70 12.09 11.29
N PHE A 501 -1.97 12.16 11.74
CA PHE A 501 -3.08 12.47 10.83
C PHE A 501 -2.89 13.78 10.03
N PRO A 502 -2.22 14.85 10.55
CA PRO A 502 -2.01 16.07 9.78
C PRO A 502 -1.17 15.88 8.51
N VAL A 503 -0.30 14.86 8.45
CA VAL A 503 0.45 14.52 7.24
C VAL A 503 -0.51 14.19 6.11
N ILE A 504 -1.49 13.34 6.42
CA ILE A 504 -2.46 12.81 5.47
C ILE A 504 -3.54 13.85 5.17
N SER A 505 -4.07 14.53 6.19
CA SER A 505 -5.13 15.54 5.98
C SER A 505 -4.64 16.77 5.21
N ASN A 506 -3.41 17.22 5.44
CA ASN A 506 -2.83 18.34 4.70
C ASN A 506 -2.54 17.96 3.25
N ARG A 507 -2.15 16.70 3.00
CA ARG A 507 -1.98 16.15 1.65
C ARG A 507 -3.31 16.11 0.91
N ALA A 508 -4.37 15.60 1.54
CA ALA A 508 -5.74 15.63 0.97
C ALA A 508 -6.18 17.05 0.62
N PHE A 509 -5.94 18.01 1.51
CA PHE A 509 -6.26 19.41 1.25
C PHE A 509 -5.53 19.94 0.02
N ALA A 510 -4.21 19.77 -0.06
CA ALA A 510 -3.41 20.22 -1.20
C ALA A 510 -3.83 19.53 -2.50
N ALA A 511 -4.00 18.20 -2.48
CA ALA A 511 -4.41 17.38 -3.62
C ALA A 511 -5.78 17.80 -4.19
N SER A 512 -6.71 18.22 -3.32
CA SER A 512 -8.04 18.65 -3.75
C SER A 512 -8.01 19.91 -4.64
N HIS A 513 -7.00 20.77 -4.51
CA HIS A 513 -6.82 21.92 -5.40
C HIS A 513 -6.30 21.55 -6.80
N PHE A 514 -5.81 20.33 -6.99
CA PHE A 514 -5.33 19.82 -8.27
C PHE A 514 -6.27 18.73 -8.84
N ASN A 515 -7.47 18.59 -8.28
CA ASN A 515 -8.44 17.56 -8.68
C ASN A 515 -7.88 16.13 -8.62
N MET A 516 -6.95 15.86 -7.70
CA MET A 516 -6.36 14.53 -7.45
C MET A 516 -7.25 13.70 -6.54
N TRP A 517 -8.50 13.45 -6.97
CA TRP A 517 -9.58 12.97 -6.10
C TRP A 517 -9.37 11.56 -5.55
N GLU A 518 -8.61 10.70 -6.22
CA GLU A 518 -8.14 9.41 -5.70
C GLU A 518 -7.21 9.59 -4.49
N ILE A 519 -6.27 10.54 -4.53
CA ILE A 519 -5.41 10.86 -3.37
C ILE A 519 -6.28 11.45 -2.24
N VAL A 520 -7.20 12.36 -2.58
CA VAL A 520 -8.11 12.96 -1.59
C VAL A 520 -8.98 11.89 -0.93
N CYS A 521 -9.54 10.96 -1.71
CA CYS A 521 -10.35 9.85 -1.23
C CYS A 521 -9.53 8.95 -0.29
N HIS A 522 -8.34 8.55 -0.73
CA HIS A 522 -7.41 7.75 0.06
C HIS A 522 -7.12 8.41 1.41
N ASP A 523 -6.70 9.66 1.37
CA ASP A 523 -6.26 10.39 2.54
C ASP A 523 -7.41 10.79 3.47
N ALA A 524 -8.59 11.08 2.94
CA ALA A 524 -9.78 11.34 3.76
C ALA A 524 -10.17 10.11 4.58
N ARG A 525 -10.16 8.91 3.96
CA ARG A 525 -10.44 7.64 4.65
C ARG A 525 -9.48 7.40 5.81
N LEU A 526 -8.18 7.52 5.54
CA LEU A 526 -7.16 7.35 6.58
C LEU A 526 -7.22 8.44 7.65
N THR A 527 -7.54 9.68 7.29
CA THR A 527 -7.71 10.78 8.24
C THR A 527 -8.88 10.51 9.18
N LEU A 528 -10.05 10.10 8.66
CA LEU A 528 -11.24 9.79 9.46
C LEU A 528 -11.03 8.56 10.35
N ALA A 529 -10.28 7.57 9.88
CA ALA A 529 -9.89 6.41 10.69
C ALA A 529 -9.03 6.80 11.89
N LYS A 530 -8.18 7.84 11.74
CA LYS A 530 -7.30 8.33 12.81
C LYS A 530 -7.93 9.41 13.69
N ASN A 531 -8.79 10.25 13.11
CA ASN A 531 -9.43 11.39 13.74
C ASN A 531 -10.85 11.56 13.18
N CYS A 532 -11.79 10.88 13.81
CA CYS A 532 -13.22 10.92 13.46
C CYS A 532 -13.86 12.31 13.61
N ARG A 533 -13.19 13.28 14.25
CA ARG A 533 -13.68 14.66 14.40
C ARG A 533 -13.12 15.62 13.35
N HIS A 534 -12.40 15.12 12.35
CA HIS A 534 -11.78 15.97 11.34
C HIS A 534 -12.78 16.48 10.29
N ILE A 535 -13.43 17.61 10.62
CA ILE A 535 -14.52 18.23 9.85
C ILE A 535 -14.16 18.42 8.37
N ASN A 536 -12.94 18.88 8.07
CA ASN A 536 -12.54 19.18 6.70
C ASN A 536 -12.53 17.94 5.80
N SER A 537 -12.28 16.75 6.34
CA SER A 537 -12.37 15.49 5.57
C SER A 537 -13.82 15.19 5.17
N TYR A 538 -14.79 15.43 6.05
CA TYR A 538 -16.21 15.27 5.73
C TYR A 538 -16.67 16.24 4.64
N LEU A 539 -16.17 17.48 4.66
CA LEU A 539 -16.52 18.49 3.65
C LEU A 539 -16.04 18.13 2.24
N GLN A 540 -15.03 17.26 2.10
CA GLN A 540 -14.52 16.82 0.80
C GLN A 540 -15.34 15.67 0.20
N LEU A 541 -16.11 14.93 1.00
CA LEU A 541 -16.79 13.69 0.56
C LEU A 541 -17.75 13.88 -0.63
N PRO A 542 -18.59 14.93 -0.69
CA PRO A 542 -19.45 15.14 -1.86
C PRO A 542 -18.65 15.36 -3.15
N ASN A 543 -17.51 16.05 -3.08
CA ASN A 543 -16.68 16.31 -4.25
C ASN A 543 -15.97 15.04 -4.72
N ILE A 544 -15.54 14.19 -3.77
CA ILE A 544 -15.04 12.85 -4.07
C ILE A 544 -16.13 12.05 -4.81
N ALA A 545 -17.34 11.92 -4.24
CA ALA A 545 -18.42 11.18 -4.92
C ALA A 545 -18.74 11.76 -6.30
N SER A 546 -18.70 13.10 -6.44
CA SER A 546 -18.93 13.78 -7.71
C SER A 546 -17.86 13.46 -8.75
N SER A 547 -16.58 13.33 -8.36
CA SER A 547 -15.50 13.00 -9.32
C SER A 547 -15.61 11.58 -9.87
N PHE A 548 -16.31 10.69 -9.16
CA PHE A 548 -16.66 9.34 -9.62
C PHE A 548 -18.11 9.26 -10.17
N GLY A 549 -18.81 10.39 -10.25
CA GLY A 549 -20.17 10.52 -10.76
C GLY A 549 -21.27 9.84 -9.90
N CYS A 550 -21.00 9.54 -8.63
CA CYS A 550 -21.91 8.80 -7.74
C CYS A 550 -22.97 9.73 -7.12
N ASN A 551 -24.01 10.08 -7.88
CA ASN A 551 -25.03 11.06 -7.48
C ASN A 551 -25.75 10.71 -6.16
N GLU A 552 -26.06 9.44 -5.92
CA GLU A 552 -26.70 8.99 -4.68
C GLU A 552 -25.79 9.24 -3.47
N LEU A 553 -24.50 8.92 -3.58
CA LEU A 553 -23.52 9.18 -2.54
C LEU A 553 -23.30 10.67 -2.27
N ILE A 554 -23.40 11.54 -3.29
CA ILE A 554 -23.37 12.99 -3.07
C ILE A 554 -24.48 13.42 -2.09
N LEU A 555 -25.68 12.85 -2.21
CA LEU A 555 -26.80 13.16 -1.33
C LEU A 555 -26.55 12.63 0.09
N ARG A 556 -26.16 11.36 0.23
CA ARG A 556 -25.76 10.78 1.53
C ARG A 556 -24.64 11.58 2.22
N PHE A 557 -23.63 12.01 1.48
CA PHE A 557 -22.54 12.81 2.05
C PHE A 557 -22.99 14.21 2.47
N LYS A 558 -23.98 14.81 1.81
CA LYS A 558 -24.60 16.08 2.28
C LYS A 558 -25.37 15.88 3.58
N GLU A 559 -26.04 14.74 3.75
CA GLU A 559 -26.69 14.38 5.01
C GLU A 559 -25.67 14.17 6.14
N ILE A 560 -24.57 13.47 5.86
CA ILE A 560 -23.44 13.33 6.78
C ILE A 560 -22.89 14.71 7.18
N ILE A 561 -22.69 15.63 6.24
CA ILE A 561 -22.23 17.00 6.54
C ILE A 561 -23.23 17.74 7.45
N ASN A 562 -24.53 17.56 7.24
CA ASN A 562 -25.54 18.14 8.14
C ASN A 562 -25.41 17.59 9.55
N THR A 563 -25.21 16.27 9.70
CA THR A 563 -24.94 15.62 10.99
C THR A 563 -23.65 16.16 11.63
N VAL A 564 -22.56 16.30 10.86
CA VAL A 564 -21.30 16.92 11.33
C VAL A 564 -21.53 18.33 11.85
N ASN A 565 -22.34 19.14 11.15
CA ASN A 565 -22.65 20.51 11.56
C ASN A 565 -23.47 20.57 12.86
N ILE A 566 -24.33 19.58 13.12
CA ILE A 566 -25.05 19.43 14.38
C ILE A 566 -24.08 19.03 15.49
N LEU A 567 -23.29 17.97 15.29
CA LEU A 567 -22.35 17.47 16.29
C LEU A 567 -21.26 18.49 16.64
N LYS A 568 -20.77 19.27 15.68
CA LYS A 568 -19.79 20.34 15.89
C LYS A 568 -20.29 21.41 16.88
N LYS A 569 -21.59 21.69 16.88
CA LYS A 569 -22.22 22.69 17.75
C LYS A 569 -22.42 22.18 19.19
N ASP A 570 -22.28 20.87 19.41
CA ASP A 570 -22.40 20.23 20.71
C ASP A 570 -21.03 19.73 21.21
N PRO A 571 -20.35 20.50 22.07
CA PRO A 571 -19.07 20.10 22.66
C PRO A 571 -19.14 18.83 23.51
N GLN A 572 -20.34 18.47 23.99
CA GLN A 572 -20.60 17.29 24.81
C GLN A 572 -21.03 16.08 23.96
N SER A 573 -21.03 16.20 22.64
CA SER A 573 -21.39 15.10 21.75
C SER A 573 -20.53 13.87 22.03
N PRO A 574 -21.15 12.71 22.29
CA PRO A 574 -20.42 11.53 22.70
C PRO A 574 -19.55 11.02 21.54
N GLU A 575 -18.36 10.53 21.87
CA GLU A 575 -17.32 10.12 20.90
C GLU A 575 -17.76 8.94 20.02
N ASN A 576 -18.67 8.09 20.51
CA ASN A 576 -19.23 6.99 19.76
C ASN A 576 -19.97 7.48 18.50
N LYS A 577 -20.75 8.57 18.57
CA LYS A 577 -21.46 9.13 17.41
C LYS A 577 -20.50 9.59 16.32
N TRP A 578 -19.40 10.24 16.71
CA TRP A 578 -18.35 10.64 15.76
C TRP A 578 -17.68 9.41 15.13
N THR A 579 -17.43 8.39 15.94
CA THR A 579 -16.82 7.14 15.48
C THR A 579 -17.72 6.40 14.49
N GLU A 580 -19.01 6.27 14.77
CA GLU A 580 -20.00 5.66 13.88
C GLU A 580 -20.09 6.43 12.56
N LEU A 581 -20.21 7.75 12.62
CA LEU A 581 -20.27 8.61 11.43
C LEU A 581 -18.98 8.51 10.58
N ALA A 582 -17.82 8.42 11.22
CA ALA A 582 -16.54 8.20 10.53
C ALA A 582 -16.49 6.82 9.86
N LYS A 583 -16.92 5.76 10.54
CA LYS A 583 -16.94 4.40 9.97
C LYS A 583 -17.86 4.31 8.75
N GLU A 584 -19.05 4.87 8.85
CA GLU A 584 -20.00 4.97 7.72
C GLU A 584 -19.37 5.76 6.55
N SER A 585 -18.79 6.92 6.84
CA SER A 585 -18.14 7.74 5.81
C SER A 585 -16.99 7.00 5.12
N ILE A 586 -16.15 6.29 5.88
CA ILE A 586 -15.06 5.47 5.36
C ILE A 586 -15.61 4.38 4.42
N ALA A 587 -16.67 3.68 4.83
CA ALA A 587 -17.32 2.64 4.03
C ALA A 587 -17.87 3.18 2.72
N LEU A 588 -18.61 4.29 2.77
CA LEU A 588 -19.23 4.93 1.62
C LEU A 588 -18.22 5.53 0.64
N THR A 589 -16.98 5.78 1.08
CA THR A 589 -15.87 6.22 0.22
C THR A 589 -15.02 5.09 -0.36
N SER A 590 -15.34 3.83 -0.10
CA SER A 590 -14.66 2.70 -0.75
C SER A 590 -14.98 2.64 -2.24
N LEU A 591 -14.04 2.11 -3.05
CA LEU A 591 -14.29 1.91 -4.49
C LEU A 591 -15.48 0.98 -4.73
N THR A 592 -15.65 -0.04 -3.89
CA THR A 592 -16.80 -0.95 -3.92
C THR A 592 -18.12 -0.21 -3.71
N ALA A 593 -18.19 0.72 -2.74
CA ALA A 593 -19.37 1.56 -2.56
C ALA A 593 -19.65 2.44 -3.79
N PHE A 594 -18.61 2.99 -4.43
CA PHE A 594 -18.78 3.81 -5.63
C PHE A 594 -19.37 3.01 -6.79
N VAL A 595 -18.82 1.83 -7.06
CA VAL A 595 -19.32 0.92 -8.11
C VAL A 595 -20.75 0.50 -7.82
N LEU A 596 -21.03 0.00 -6.62
CA LEU A 596 -22.37 -0.49 -6.27
C LEU A 596 -23.41 0.63 -6.23
N SER A 597 -23.04 1.86 -5.85
CA SER A 597 -23.96 3.02 -5.92
C SER A 597 -24.30 3.37 -7.37
N LYS A 598 -23.31 3.37 -8.27
CA LYS A 598 -23.56 3.60 -9.70
C LYS A 598 -24.45 2.55 -10.33
N GLU A 599 -24.34 1.31 -9.87
CA GLU A 599 -25.19 0.20 -10.31
C GLU A 599 -26.57 0.16 -9.63
N GLY A 600 -26.83 1.04 -8.65
CA GLY A 600 -28.07 1.02 -7.86
C GLY A 600 -28.20 -0.20 -6.94
N LYS A 601 -27.07 -0.78 -6.53
CA LYS A 601 -26.97 -1.99 -5.69
C LYS A 601 -26.43 -1.72 -4.28
N LEU A 602 -26.12 -0.47 -3.95
CA LEU A 602 -25.62 -0.10 -2.62
C LEU A 602 -26.77 -0.04 -1.59
N ASN A 603 -26.97 -1.14 -0.86
CA ASN A 603 -27.97 -1.24 0.20
C ASN A 603 -27.33 -1.23 1.61
N GLU A 604 -28.15 -1.19 2.66
CA GLU A 604 -27.68 -1.14 4.05
C GLU A 604 -26.86 -2.37 4.47
N GLU A 605 -27.19 -3.57 3.98
CA GLU A 605 -26.42 -4.79 4.27
C GLU A 605 -25.00 -4.70 3.71
N VAL A 606 -24.86 -4.20 2.49
CA VAL A 606 -23.56 -3.92 1.86
C VAL A 606 -22.81 -2.83 2.64
N ILE A 607 -23.49 -1.76 3.07
CA ILE A 607 -22.86 -0.69 3.85
C ILE A 607 -22.36 -1.23 5.19
N ASP A 608 -23.13 -2.06 5.89
CA ASP A 608 -22.71 -2.72 7.12
C ASP A 608 -21.47 -3.61 6.91
N HIS A 609 -21.44 -4.34 5.79
CA HIS A 609 -20.27 -5.14 5.41
C HIS A 609 -19.04 -4.26 5.14
N LEU A 610 -19.17 -3.20 4.34
CA LEU A 610 -18.09 -2.27 4.04
C LEU A 610 -17.64 -1.48 5.28
N THR A 611 -18.54 -1.21 6.22
CA THR A 611 -18.26 -0.59 7.53
C THR A 611 -17.37 -1.48 8.39
N LYS A 612 -17.54 -2.81 8.31
CA LYS A 612 -16.66 -3.78 8.99
C LYS A 612 -15.26 -3.81 8.36
N ILE A 613 -15.17 -3.72 7.03
CA ILE A 613 -13.89 -3.65 6.31
C ILE A 613 -13.14 -2.36 6.67
N GLY A 614 -13.82 -1.22 6.67
CA GLY A 614 -13.22 0.06 7.02
C GLY A 614 -12.16 0.50 6.00
N VAL A 615 -10.89 0.56 6.42
CA VAL A 615 -9.73 0.91 5.58
C VAL A 615 -8.84 -0.29 5.24
N GLU A 616 -9.24 -1.50 5.65
CA GLU A 616 -8.42 -2.70 5.49
C GLU A 616 -8.37 -3.22 4.04
N ASP A 617 -9.23 -2.72 3.15
CA ASP A 617 -9.13 -2.93 1.70
C ASP A 617 -7.80 -2.40 1.12
N TYR A 618 -7.15 -1.41 1.76
CA TYR A 618 -5.79 -0.98 1.41
C TYR A 618 -4.70 -2.00 1.76
N ASN A 619 -5.02 -3.00 2.57
CA ASN A 619 -4.14 -4.10 2.96
C ASN A 619 -4.66 -5.44 2.41
N PHE A 620 -5.39 -5.41 1.29
CA PHE A 620 -5.91 -6.60 0.65
C PHE A 620 -4.78 -7.62 0.38
N HIS A 621 -4.99 -8.84 0.83
CA HIS A 621 -4.07 -9.94 0.55
C HIS A 621 -4.45 -10.53 -0.80
N ILE A 622 -3.51 -10.56 -1.75
CA ILE A 622 -3.74 -11.19 -3.05
C ILE A 622 -4.00 -12.67 -2.81
N PRO A 623 -5.23 -13.15 -3.05
CA PRO A 623 -5.58 -14.49 -2.64
C PRO A 623 -5.00 -15.48 -3.63
N SER A 624 -4.00 -16.23 -3.20
CA SER A 624 -3.61 -17.46 -3.88
C SER A 624 -4.57 -18.56 -3.44
N ASN A 625 -5.87 -18.46 -3.75
CA ASN A 625 -6.82 -19.48 -3.32
C ASN A 625 -6.64 -20.75 -4.18
N PRO A 626 -6.15 -21.88 -3.63
CA PRO A 626 -5.92 -23.09 -4.41
C PRO A 626 -7.21 -23.75 -4.89
N TYR A 627 -8.36 -23.41 -4.29
CA TYR A 627 -9.66 -23.99 -4.64
C TYR A 627 -10.30 -23.36 -5.89
N ILE A 628 -9.80 -22.21 -6.33
CA ILE A 628 -10.34 -21.51 -7.52
C ILE A 628 -9.38 -21.68 -8.70
N VAL A 629 -8.09 -21.61 -8.41
CA VAL A 629 -7.02 -21.74 -9.38
C VAL A 629 -6.02 -22.70 -8.74
N GLU A 630 -5.71 -23.82 -9.40
CA GLU A 630 -4.78 -24.82 -8.87
C GLU A 630 -3.41 -24.18 -8.54
N PRO A 631 -2.67 -24.73 -7.57
CA PRO A 631 -1.26 -24.39 -7.36
C PRO A 631 -0.42 -24.39 -8.65
N LEU A 632 0.64 -23.58 -8.68
CA LEU A 632 1.70 -23.77 -9.69
C LEU A 632 2.33 -25.14 -9.48
N GLU A 633 2.80 -25.78 -10.56
CA GLU A 633 3.34 -27.15 -10.51
C GLU A 633 4.49 -27.32 -9.49
N TRP A 634 5.20 -26.24 -9.19
CA TRP A 634 6.30 -26.21 -8.22
C TRP A 634 5.89 -25.78 -6.81
N LEU A 635 4.63 -25.39 -6.58
CA LEU A 635 4.10 -25.01 -5.29
C LEU A 635 3.16 -26.10 -4.78
N CYS A 636 3.31 -26.50 -3.52
CA CYS A 636 2.33 -27.37 -2.87
C CYS A 636 1.25 -26.53 -2.14
N ASP A 637 0.18 -27.17 -1.67
CA ASP A 637 -0.86 -26.48 -0.88
C ASP A 637 -0.28 -25.75 0.35
N ASN A 638 0.75 -26.32 0.96
CA ASN A 638 1.47 -25.71 2.09
C ASN A 638 2.35 -24.52 1.67
N ASP A 639 2.63 -24.33 0.38
CA ASP A 639 3.37 -23.16 -0.08
C ASP A 639 2.43 -21.96 -0.25
N ILE A 640 1.15 -22.22 -0.57
CA ILE A 640 0.13 -21.27 -1.01
C ILE A 640 -0.80 -20.79 0.14
N MET A 641 -1.00 -21.61 1.17
CA MET A 641 -1.90 -21.30 2.29
C MET A 641 -1.35 -20.27 3.31
N PHE A 642 -0.40 -19.40 2.94
CA PHE A 642 0.32 -18.52 3.90
C PHE A 642 0.58 -17.08 3.43
#